data_AF-A0A5J4WLH2-F1
#
_entry.id   AF-A0A5J4WLH2-F1
#
_cell.length_a   1.000
_cell.length_b   1.000
_cell.length_c   1.000
_cell.angle_alpha   90.00
_cell.angle_beta   90.00
_cell.angle_gamma   90.00
#
_symmetry.space_group_name_H-M   'P 1'
#
loop_
_entity.id
_entity.type
_entity.pdbx_description
1 polymer ?
#
loop_
_entity_poly.entity_id
_entity_poly.type
_entity_poly.pdbx_seq_one_letter_code
_entity_poly.pdbx_strand_id
1 'polypeptide(L)'
;TINHILSFSPPSGFNKGVDNVIINLQSNTYDQDSIKLNSGTILSNILTVQSNGYTPSSSSSTKQSIITSSNSQSLFSIANTGHLKLFGLHFDNLLSDSTNTLIYLISQSYDIVNPQVLIRDCAFEQSIPITYSVTHPLIRIQGGKLTIENTLIQNYEFTNGGKVIQLDSQTEKQYSIDIINTEFRNIAQDVGSGQGGAVISGNIDSINPLRIRDKTLFNNITSTGQGGCIYLSGWEGTIELSRVTFIQCRGMNGGSIYLYLEGGSSITIEECEFKGCESIGNNKDYGGAIFMGIYMSSCWFSIRNTIFTDCKGNNNNEGGAILVKANAGNTGIIDGVQFKDCQSNRGGSICGIIRQVDFLIENAQFESCSSNSDGGSIFAQIDDGRLRIRKVSFIGSSCNQSGSGGAISVVQLNLNSRISITDSSFMNCKTLPGSQNSFGWGGAIHISTSIPAISLSSNNFLLSDLSFSGCFAVNQIGNNIHVRSPNTIATGEAIQSYNLLTVNGTTNLYYNSNYKFEYMGIDESKVGDGTIINNHVPLFQSLFLTYQDPYYVNGNSGSNKSNCGSSNKPCLTINQILNLDRNIIINYPKSPIINIELQTDAPLENEIIIDSDTPIGNQIKIRSNSLKVDGTINTDYSVILIDQDGKFLISAGSLSFEKITFNINQNAANGFVIEGITESANININDCLMKMVRNSEGYSISTGLIEMSSGNINIDNLEVKDIIISNRSVIKVNEGVGQVSILNSNFSNIHKIGERNGGIIELSQNIRTSNEEQQMNVRIESSSFIQPISTSSTIIATSSPFIHASIGKLEIVQCSFVQEDESSQLGATAVSIEAGCSYLNISKTIFARLISGGISLESGQGSVAFIEDCQFLNCGDGSSIAGAVYVVGVPGDNLGSVSITGSQFISCKGSQAGGIMFGDNVIPFNVKNNFFFKNSVSNEKGAKDVYFLSKEILDKSGGIEVIAEGYRYDKSGSYIGEVKISGFDANFAQYLDCKTQGREDCGIIPCGGAKDQTVESCKQIIKEDEEEEIKDKKSKLSGGAIAGIVIAVVVVVTAIVVAIVLIIIYNKEHNSSSKKHKGSSHEMDTNQW
;
A
#
# COMPACT_ATOMS: atom_id res chain seq x y z
N THR A 1 15.13 -62.68 -62.93
CA THR A 1 15.34 -61.29 -62.45
C THR A 1 14.07 -60.49 -62.67
N ILE A 2 13.89 -59.37 -61.96
CA ILE A 2 12.75 -58.45 -62.11
C ILE A 2 12.67 -57.94 -63.55
N ASN A 3 13.81 -57.59 -64.16
CA ASN A 3 13.88 -57.17 -65.57
C ASN A 3 13.31 -58.20 -66.54
N HIS A 4 13.57 -59.49 -66.31
CA HIS A 4 13.00 -60.55 -67.15
C HIS A 4 11.47 -60.58 -67.06
N ILE A 5 10.88 -60.44 -65.86
CA ILE A 5 9.43 -60.38 -65.67
C ILE A 5 8.85 -59.15 -66.38
N LEU A 6 9.49 -57.98 -66.25
CA LEU A 6 9.04 -56.75 -66.89
C LEU A 6 9.15 -56.76 -68.43
N SER A 7 9.86 -57.73 -69.01
CA SER A 7 9.99 -57.91 -70.47
C SER A 7 8.83 -58.70 -71.10
N PHE A 8 7.97 -59.32 -70.28
CA PHE A 8 6.83 -60.08 -70.78
C PHE A 8 5.80 -59.17 -71.47
N SER A 9 5.21 -59.66 -72.56
CA SER A 9 4.05 -59.02 -73.17
C SER A 9 2.86 -59.03 -72.19
N PRO A 10 2.09 -57.93 -72.09
CA PRO A 10 0.90 -57.89 -71.25
C PRO A 10 -0.09 -59.02 -71.60
N PRO A 11 -0.65 -59.72 -70.61
CA PRO A 11 -1.68 -60.73 -70.87
C PRO A 11 -2.98 -60.07 -71.38
N SER A 12 -3.83 -60.86 -72.04
CA SER A 12 -5.11 -60.36 -72.53
C SER A 12 -5.96 -59.79 -71.39
N GLY A 13 -6.50 -58.58 -71.58
CA GLY A 13 -7.28 -57.87 -70.56
C GLY A 13 -6.46 -56.98 -69.61
N PHE A 14 -5.12 -57.00 -69.68
CA PHE A 14 -4.26 -56.13 -68.87
C PHE A 14 -4.15 -54.72 -69.45
N ASN A 15 -4.46 -53.70 -68.64
CA ASN A 15 -4.40 -52.29 -68.97
C ASN A 15 -3.08 -51.66 -68.48
N LYS A 16 -2.09 -51.61 -69.37
CA LYS A 16 -0.81 -50.95 -69.09
C LYS A 16 -1.03 -49.48 -68.69
N GLY A 17 -0.39 -49.04 -67.61
CA GLY A 17 -0.54 -47.69 -67.06
C GLY A 17 -1.68 -47.52 -66.05
N VAL A 18 -2.49 -48.56 -65.85
CA VAL A 18 -3.55 -48.61 -64.83
C VAL A 18 -3.33 -49.80 -63.89
N ASP A 19 -3.05 -50.97 -64.45
CA ASP A 19 -2.90 -52.20 -63.69
C ASP A 19 -1.52 -52.32 -63.02
N ASN A 20 -1.52 -52.75 -61.76
CA ASN A 20 -0.33 -52.93 -60.93
C ASN A 20 0.23 -54.36 -61.07
N VAL A 21 1.51 -54.47 -61.39
CA VAL A 21 2.24 -55.75 -61.35
C VAL A 21 2.78 -55.97 -59.95
N ILE A 22 2.50 -57.13 -59.34
CA ILE A 22 3.01 -57.48 -58.01
C ILE A 22 4.02 -58.63 -58.14
N ILE A 23 5.26 -58.39 -57.73
CA ILE A 23 6.33 -59.39 -57.66
C ILE A 23 6.57 -59.76 -56.20
N ASN A 24 6.34 -61.03 -55.87
CA ASN A 24 6.65 -61.59 -54.55
C ASN A 24 8.02 -62.28 -54.58
N LEU A 25 8.96 -61.79 -53.77
CA LEU A 25 10.24 -62.47 -53.58
C LEU A 25 10.05 -63.70 -52.69
N GLN A 26 10.32 -64.88 -53.25
CA GLN A 26 10.24 -66.16 -52.52
C GLN A 26 11.48 -66.41 -51.64
N SER A 27 12.61 -65.79 -51.98
CA SER A 27 13.89 -65.86 -51.27
C SER A 27 14.69 -64.58 -51.49
N ASN A 28 15.82 -64.43 -50.80
CA ASN A 28 16.83 -63.42 -51.12
C ASN A 28 17.30 -63.53 -52.58
N THR A 29 17.66 -62.40 -53.18
CA THR A 29 18.18 -62.32 -54.56
C THR A 29 19.44 -61.45 -54.62
N TYR A 30 20.39 -61.81 -55.50
CA TYR A 30 21.69 -61.15 -55.67
C TYR A 30 21.92 -60.58 -57.09
N ASP A 31 21.16 -61.05 -58.08
CA ASP A 31 21.33 -60.68 -59.50
C ASP A 31 20.25 -59.68 -59.96
N GLN A 32 20.09 -58.58 -59.22
CA GLN A 32 19.16 -57.49 -59.58
C GLN A 32 19.93 -56.16 -59.75
N ASP A 33 19.84 -55.58 -60.93
CA ASP A 33 20.39 -54.26 -61.24
C ASP A 33 19.62 -53.62 -62.41
N SER A 34 19.86 -52.33 -62.66
CA SER A 34 19.45 -51.63 -63.87
C SER A 34 17.94 -51.69 -64.19
N ILE A 35 17.07 -51.79 -63.17
CA ILE A 35 15.61 -51.91 -63.35
C ILE A 35 15.03 -50.55 -63.72
N LYS A 36 14.49 -50.43 -64.94
CA LYS A 36 13.93 -49.19 -65.48
C LYS A 36 12.41 -49.24 -65.53
N LEU A 37 11.76 -48.30 -64.86
CA LEU A 37 10.30 -48.14 -64.87
C LEU A 37 9.93 -46.79 -65.50
N ASN A 38 9.35 -46.85 -66.70
CA ASN A 38 8.91 -45.68 -67.45
C ASN A 38 7.82 -46.09 -68.47
N SER A 39 7.36 -45.15 -69.29
CA SER A 39 6.35 -45.41 -70.33
C SER A 39 6.75 -46.51 -71.34
N GLY A 40 8.05 -46.73 -71.55
CA GLY A 40 8.62 -47.76 -72.41
C GLY A 40 8.71 -49.16 -71.80
N THR A 41 8.48 -49.35 -70.50
CA THR A 41 8.51 -50.69 -69.87
C THR A 41 7.42 -51.60 -70.47
N ILE A 42 7.75 -52.81 -70.91
CA ILE A 42 6.85 -53.65 -71.75
C ILE A 42 5.61 -54.09 -70.97
N LEU A 43 5.77 -54.73 -69.81
CA LEU A 43 4.65 -55.29 -69.04
C LEU A 43 3.79 -54.19 -68.38
N SER A 44 4.37 -53.42 -67.46
CA SER A 44 3.71 -52.28 -66.80
C SER A 44 4.72 -51.27 -66.29
N ASN A 45 4.31 -50.00 -66.24
CA ASN A 45 5.02 -48.91 -65.55
C ASN A 45 4.55 -48.72 -64.11
N ILE A 46 3.66 -49.58 -63.59
CA ILE A 46 3.23 -49.61 -62.19
C ILE A 46 3.65 -50.97 -61.61
N LEU A 47 4.58 -50.93 -60.65
CA LEU A 47 5.23 -52.11 -60.10
C LEU A 47 5.21 -52.08 -58.57
N THR A 48 4.83 -53.21 -57.97
CA THR A 48 5.02 -53.52 -56.56
C THR A 48 6.01 -54.68 -56.43
N VAL A 49 7.06 -54.51 -55.64
CA VAL A 49 7.97 -55.58 -55.24
C VAL A 49 7.84 -55.76 -53.73
N GLN A 50 7.62 -56.99 -53.29
CA GLN A 50 7.40 -57.29 -51.88
C GLN A 50 7.94 -58.65 -51.47
N SER A 51 8.17 -58.85 -50.18
CA SER A 51 8.47 -60.17 -49.63
C SER A 51 7.26 -61.10 -49.71
N ASN A 52 7.48 -62.38 -50.01
CA ASN A 52 6.40 -63.37 -50.00
C ASN A 52 5.76 -63.46 -48.60
N GLY A 53 4.43 -63.39 -48.54
CA GLY A 53 3.69 -63.35 -47.27
C GLY A 53 3.70 -61.99 -46.56
N TYR A 54 4.15 -60.91 -47.22
CA TYR A 54 4.06 -59.56 -46.68
C TYR A 54 2.60 -59.23 -46.30
N THR A 55 2.44 -58.78 -45.05
CA THR A 55 1.19 -58.20 -44.55
C THR A 55 1.52 -56.84 -43.94
N PRO A 56 0.82 -55.77 -44.34
CA PRO A 56 1.10 -54.42 -43.82
C PRO A 56 1.07 -54.38 -42.30
N SER A 57 2.05 -53.69 -41.70
CA SER A 57 2.09 -53.42 -40.26
C SER A 57 2.22 -54.66 -39.35
N SER A 58 2.52 -55.86 -39.89
CA SER A 58 2.92 -57.00 -39.05
C SER A 58 4.40 -56.91 -38.73
N SER A 59 4.77 -56.88 -37.44
CA SER A 59 6.18 -56.92 -37.02
C SER A 59 6.82 -58.29 -37.26
N SER A 60 6.03 -59.31 -37.64
CA SER A 60 6.44 -60.71 -37.80
C SER A 60 6.78 -61.14 -39.23
N SER A 61 6.52 -60.33 -40.25
CA SER A 61 6.82 -60.73 -41.64
C SER A 61 8.34 -60.76 -41.89
N THR A 62 8.86 -61.93 -42.27
CA THR A 62 10.27 -62.09 -42.68
C THR A 62 10.55 -61.23 -43.92
N LYS A 63 11.54 -60.34 -43.83
CA LYS A 63 11.98 -59.50 -44.95
C LYS A 63 12.94 -60.28 -45.84
N GLN A 64 12.65 -60.37 -47.13
CA GLN A 64 13.58 -60.90 -48.14
C GLN A 64 14.53 -59.80 -48.58
N SER A 65 15.80 -60.16 -48.77
CA SER A 65 16.87 -59.23 -49.14
C SER A 65 17.03 -59.14 -50.66
N ILE A 66 17.15 -57.92 -51.18
CA ILE A 66 17.75 -57.64 -52.48
C ILE A 66 19.18 -57.17 -52.21
N ILE A 67 20.16 -58.05 -52.46
CA ILE A 67 21.58 -57.81 -52.20
C ILE A 67 22.19 -57.16 -53.44
N THR A 68 22.77 -55.98 -53.25
CA THR A 68 23.31 -55.11 -54.31
C THR A 68 24.77 -54.70 -54.06
N SER A 69 25.40 -55.17 -52.98
CA SER A 69 26.78 -54.81 -52.59
C SER A 69 27.86 -55.12 -53.62
N SER A 70 27.57 -55.96 -54.62
CA SER A 70 28.46 -56.29 -55.74
C SER A 70 28.19 -55.49 -57.02
N ASN A 71 27.16 -54.64 -57.04
CA ASN A 71 26.66 -53.97 -58.25
C ASN A 71 27.09 -52.51 -58.28
N SER A 72 27.46 -51.99 -59.46
CA SER A 72 27.80 -50.56 -59.66
C SER A 72 26.71 -49.75 -60.37
N GLN A 73 25.66 -50.40 -60.86
CA GLN A 73 24.53 -49.76 -61.52
C GLN A 73 23.39 -49.54 -60.53
N SER A 74 22.57 -48.51 -60.75
CA SER A 74 21.36 -48.29 -59.97
C SER A 74 20.46 -49.52 -59.97
N LEU A 75 19.89 -49.87 -58.81
CA LEU A 75 18.93 -50.97 -58.71
C LEU A 75 17.62 -50.57 -59.41
N PHE A 76 17.07 -49.41 -59.05
CA PHE A 76 15.83 -48.88 -59.63
C PHE A 76 16.06 -47.48 -60.24
N SER A 77 15.59 -47.28 -61.46
CA SER A 77 15.48 -45.96 -62.11
C SER A 77 14.04 -45.72 -62.58
N ILE A 78 13.35 -44.79 -61.93
CA ILE A 78 11.93 -44.53 -62.11
C ILE A 78 11.79 -43.18 -62.79
N ALA A 79 11.21 -43.16 -64.00
CA ALA A 79 11.11 -41.95 -64.79
C ALA A 79 9.68 -41.66 -65.26
N ASN A 80 9.33 -40.38 -65.24
CA ASN A 80 8.06 -39.85 -65.75
C ASN A 80 6.86 -40.62 -65.17
N THR A 81 6.14 -41.43 -65.96
CA THR A 81 4.93 -42.15 -65.53
C THR A 81 5.19 -43.39 -64.66
N GLY A 82 6.44 -43.69 -64.29
CA GLY A 82 6.78 -44.88 -63.49
C GLY A 82 6.33 -44.78 -62.03
N HIS A 83 5.67 -45.82 -61.52
CA HIS A 83 5.22 -45.95 -60.12
C HIS A 83 5.79 -47.21 -59.48
N LEU A 84 6.65 -47.07 -58.48
CA LEU A 84 7.26 -48.17 -57.75
C LEU A 84 6.73 -48.24 -56.31
N LYS A 85 6.37 -49.44 -55.86
CA LYS A 85 6.03 -49.75 -54.47
C LYS A 85 6.98 -50.85 -53.96
N LEU A 86 7.63 -50.61 -52.82
CA LEU A 86 8.58 -51.53 -52.19
C LEU A 86 8.09 -51.85 -50.79
N PHE A 87 7.71 -53.11 -50.54
CA PHE A 87 7.04 -53.52 -49.29
C PHE A 87 7.72 -54.66 -48.56
N GLY A 88 8.07 -54.44 -47.29
CA GLY A 88 8.58 -55.52 -46.43
C GLY A 88 9.93 -56.07 -46.90
N LEU A 89 10.76 -55.27 -47.55
CA LEU A 89 12.03 -55.71 -48.16
C LEU A 89 13.23 -55.28 -47.32
N HIS A 90 14.34 -55.98 -47.48
CA HIS A 90 15.64 -55.61 -46.94
C HIS A 90 16.60 -55.25 -48.08
N PHE A 91 17.30 -54.11 -47.95
CA PHE A 91 18.28 -53.62 -48.90
C PHE A 91 19.62 -53.37 -48.21
N ASP A 92 20.70 -53.58 -48.95
CA ASP A 92 22.05 -53.13 -48.58
C ASP A 92 22.37 -51.81 -49.32
N ASN A 93 23.52 -51.72 -49.98
CA ASN A 93 23.93 -50.62 -50.83
C ASN A 93 24.68 -51.16 -52.05
N LEU A 94 24.96 -50.30 -53.03
CA LEU A 94 25.81 -50.64 -54.17
C LEU A 94 27.28 -50.83 -53.73
N LEU A 95 28.15 -51.19 -54.68
CA LEU A 95 29.60 -51.10 -54.49
C LEU A 95 29.96 -49.73 -53.89
N SER A 96 30.82 -49.74 -52.87
CA SER A 96 31.11 -48.58 -52.02
C SER A 96 31.58 -47.34 -52.78
N ASP A 97 32.28 -47.55 -53.91
CA ASP A 97 32.83 -46.53 -54.81
C ASP A 97 31.98 -46.29 -56.07
N SER A 98 30.77 -46.85 -56.13
CA SER A 98 29.81 -46.62 -57.22
C SER A 98 29.52 -45.13 -57.41
N THR A 99 29.40 -44.69 -58.65
CA THR A 99 28.97 -43.32 -59.00
C THR A 99 27.45 -43.19 -59.17
N ASN A 100 26.74 -44.33 -59.20
CA ASN A 100 25.29 -44.40 -59.31
C ASN A 100 24.63 -44.46 -57.93
N THR A 101 23.36 -44.03 -57.84
CA THR A 101 22.53 -44.18 -56.62
C THR A 101 21.78 -45.51 -56.64
N LEU A 102 21.37 -46.03 -55.48
CA LEU A 102 20.60 -47.27 -55.40
C LEU A 102 19.20 -47.12 -56.02
N ILE A 103 18.47 -46.06 -55.68
CA ILE A 103 17.13 -45.74 -56.21
C ILE A 103 17.14 -44.32 -56.79
N TYR A 104 16.85 -44.19 -58.08
CA TYR A 104 16.83 -42.91 -58.78
C TYR A 104 15.43 -42.53 -59.28
N LEU A 105 14.93 -41.36 -58.89
CA LEU A 105 13.66 -40.79 -59.37
C LEU A 105 13.95 -39.60 -60.30
N ILE A 106 13.37 -39.62 -61.50
CA ILE A 106 13.62 -38.61 -62.53
C ILE A 106 12.30 -38.12 -63.14
N SER A 107 11.99 -36.83 -63.01
CA SER A 107 10.94 -36.19 -63.81
C SER A 107 11.55 -35.26 -64.86
N GLN A 108 10.95 -35.25 -66.05
CA GLN A 108 11.24 -34.28 -67.12
C GLN A 108 10.25 -33.12 -67.17
N SER A 109 9.31 -33.04 -66.21
CA SER A 109 8.24 -32.04 -66.17
C SER A 109 8.07 -31.42 -64.78
N TYR A 110 7.27 -30.35 -64.67
CA TYR A 110 6.81 -29.73 -63.42
C TYR A 110 5.84 -30.61 -62.60
N ASP A 111 5.85 -31.92 -62.82
CA ASP A 111 4.93 -32.85 -62.17
C ASP A 111 5.46 -33.26 -60.79
N ILE A 112 4.81 -32.75 -59.75
CA ILE A 112 5.07 -33.08 -58.34
C ILE A 112 4.57 -34.49 -57.94
N VAL A 113 3.74 -35.10 -58.79
CA VAL A 113 3.09 -36.40 -58.54
C VAL A 113 3.81 -37.54 -59.24
N ASN A 114 4.40 -37.34 -60.42
CA ASN A 114 5.06 -38.41 -61.18
C ASN A 114 6.54 -38.10 -61.48
N PRO A 115 7.47 -39.07 -61.36
CA PRO A 115 7.28 -40.48 -60.97
C PRO A 115 6.92 -40.66 -59.49
N GLN A 116 6.44 -41.86 -59.11
CA GLN A 116 6.08 -42.19 -57.72
C GLN A 116 6.94 -43.31 -57.17
N VAL A 117 7.45 -43.15 -55.95
CA VAL A 117 8.05 -44.23 -55.17
C VAL A 117 7.44 -44.26 -53.77
N LEU A 118 6.91 -45.42 -53.39
CA LEU A 118 6.43 -45.69 -52.04
C LEU A 118 7.26 -46.84 -51.43
N ILE A 119 7.92 -46.56 -50.32
CA ILE A 119 8.68 -47.53 -49.53
C ILE A 119 7.94 -47.73 -48.22
N ARG A 120 7.58 -48.97 -47.89
CA ARG A 120 6.84 -49.26 -46.65
C ARG A 120 7.35 -50.53 -45.96
N ASP A 121 7.49 -50.45 -44.64
CA ASP A 121 7.90 -51.57 -43.79
C ASP A 121 9.25 -52.19 -44.24
N CYS A 122 10.15 -51.41 -44.85
CA CYS A 122 11.43 -51.87 -45.38
C CYS A 122 12.57 -51.67 -44.37
N ALA A 123 13.74 -52.28 -44.66
CA ALA A 123 14.99 -52.04 -43.97
C ALA A 123 16.12 -51.75 -44.95
N PHE A 124 16.94 -50.74 -44.67
CA PHE A 124 18.18 -50.43 -45.38
C PHE A 124 19.32 -50.48 -44.36
N GLU A 125 20.29 -51.36 -44.55
CA GLU A 125 21.44 -51.48 -43.66
C GLU A 125 22.70 -51.94 -44.37
N GLN A 126 23.83 -51.37 -43.97
CA GLN A 126 25.15 -51.84 -44.37
C GLN A 126 25.56 -53.05 -43.51
N SER A 127 26.32 -53.98 -44.10
CA SER A 127 26.84 -55.15 -43.38
C SER A 127 27.68 -54.75 -42.16
N ILE A 128 27.41 -55.37 -41.00
CA ILE A 128 28.15 -55.19 -39.75
C ILE A 128 29.13 -56.37 -39.54
N PRO A 129 30.40 -56.13 -39.13
CA PRO A 129 31.03 -54.84 -38.90
C PRO A 129 31.22 -54.05 -40.20
N ILE A 130 31.11 -52.73 -40.12
CA ILE A 130 31.34 -51.83 -41.26
C ILE A 130 32.81 -51.98 -41.68
N THR A 131 33.04 -52.34 -42.94
CA THR A 131 34.38 -52.60 -43.49
C THR A 131 34.78 -51.63 -44.61
N TYR A 132 33.85 -50.79 -45.06
CA TYR A 132 34.01 -49.84 -46.15
C TYR A 132 33.04 -48.66 -45.96
N SER A 133 33.32 -47.52 -46.58
CA SER A 133 32.43 -46.35 -46.54
C SER A 133 31.77 -46.12 -47.89
N VAL A 134 30.51 -45.69 -47.89
CA VAL A 134 29.67 -45.50 -49.07
C VAL A 134 29.82 -44.07 -49.62
N THR A 135 30.13 -43.91 -50.91
CA THR A 135 30.32 -42.57 -51.51
C THR A 135 29.10 -42.02 -52.26
N HIS A 136 28.08 -42.84 -52.48
CA HIS A 136 26.90 -42.49 -53.28
C HIS A 136 25.63 -42.35 -52.42
N PRO A 137 24.59 -41.66 -52.93
CA PRO A 137 23.29 -41.62 -52.26
C PRO A 137 22.56 -42.96 -52.31
N LEU A 138 21.72 -43.26 -51.31
CA LEU A 138 20.80 -44.39 -51.39
C LEU A 138 19.59 -44.07 -52.28
N ILE A 139 19.05 -42.86 -52.14
CA ILE A 139 17.92 -42.36 -52.92
C ILE A 139 18.31 -40.99 -53.48
N ARG A 140 18.17 -40.82 -54.79
CA ARG A 140 18.36 -39.53 -55.46
C ARG A 140 17.06 -39.12 -56.14
N ILE A 141 16.65 -37.87 -55.92
CA ILE A 141 15.38 -37.34 -56.40
C ILE A 141 15.64 -36.13 -57.30
N GLN A 142 15.17 -36.22 -58.54
CA GLN A 142 15.20 -35.13 -59.52
C GLN A 142 13.78 -34.90 -60.10
N GLY A 143 12.78 -34.92 -59.23
CA GLY A 143 11.36 -34.72 -59.53
C GLY A 143 10.46 -35.89 -59.12
N GLY A 144 9.15 -35.62 -58.96
CA GLY A 144 8.12 -36.60 -58.60
C GLY A 144 7.87 -36.75 -57.10
N LYS A 145 7.19 -37.83 -56.70
CA LYS A 145 6.79 -38.09 -55.31
C LYS A 145 7.54 -39.25 -54.68
N LEU A 146 8.12 -39.02 -53.50
CA LEU A 146 8.67 -40.06 -52.63
C LEU A 146 7.86 -40.13 -51.32
N THR A 147 7.45 -41.34 -50.96
CA THR A 147 6.87 -41.62 -49.64
C THR A 147 7.62 -42.76 -48.96
N ILE A 148 8.07 -42.54 -47.73
CA ILE A 148 8.73 -43.55 -46.89
C ILE A 148 7.90 -43.71 -45.61
N GLU A 149 7.45 -44.93 -45.34
CA GLU A 149 6.59 -45.28 -44.20
C GLU A 149 7.19 -46.45 -43.42
N ASN A 150 7.18 -46.37 -42.08
CA ASN A 150 7.51 -47.50 -41.20
C ASN A 150 8.84 -48.21 -41.54
N THR A 151 9.84 -47.44 -42.00
CA THR A 151 11.08 -48.00 -42.55
C THR A 151 12.24 -47.76 -41.58
N LEU A 152 13.17 -48.72 -41.50
CA LEU A 152 14.40 -48.60 -40.71
C LEU A 152 15.59 -48.39 -41.66
N ILE A 153 16.37 -47.33 -41.46
CA ILE A 153 17.57 -47.02 -42.23
C ILE A 153 18.72 -46.85 -41.24
N GLN A 154 19.71 -47.73 -41.24
CA GLN A 154 20.69 -47.76 -40.16
C GLN A 154 22.11 -48.19 -40.55
N ASN A 155 23.07 -47.81 -39.71
CA ASN A 155 24.46 -48.27 -39.73
C ASN A 155 25.20 -47.95 -41.03
N TYR A 156 25.02 -46.74 -41.56
CA TYR A 156 25.73 -46.28 -42.75
C TYR A 156 26.89 -45.35 -42.40
N GLU A 157 28.06 -45.62 -42.96
CA GLU A 157 29.19 -44.69 -43.00
C GLU A 157 29.37 -44.13 -44.41
N PHE A 158 29.01 -42.86 -44.61
CA PHE A 158 29.18 -42.15 -45.87
C PHE A 158 30.48 -41.37 -45.92
N THR A 159 31.12 -41.33 -47.09
CA THR A 159 32.28 -40.47 -47.38
C THR A 159 32.04 -39.66 -48.65
N ASN A 160 32.86 -38.62 -48.90
CA ASN A 160 32.75 -37.74 -50.07
C ASN A 160 31.34 -37.14 -50.27
N GLY A 161 30.61 -36.91 -49.18
CA GLY A 161 29.27 -36.32 -49.22
C GLY A 161 28.14 -37.28 -49.62
N GLY A 162 28.37 -38.61 -49.60
CA GLY A 162 27.31 -39.63 -49.68
C GLY A 162 26.23 -39.43 -48.61
N LYS A 163 25.00 -39.89 -48.84
CA LYS A 163 23.84 -39.60 -47.98
C LYS A 163 22.66 -40.55 -48.22
N VAL A 164 21.65 -40.53 -47.36
CA VAL A 164 20.45 -41.35 -47.59
C VAL A 164 19.62 -40.80 -48.75
N ILE A 165 19.23 -39.52 -48.69
CA ILE A 165 18.35 -38.86 -49.66
C ILE A 165 19.04 -37.61 -50.19
N GLN A 166 19.29 -37.59 -51.50
CA GLN A 166 19.78 -36.42 -52.22
C GLN A 166 18.67 -35.77 -53.03
N LEU A 167 18.50 -34.46 -52.83
CA LEU A 167 17.52 -33.63 -53.52
C LEU A 167 18.22 -32.76 -54.57
N ASP A 168 18.00 -33.08 -55.84
CA ASP A 168 18.50 -32.30 -56.95
C ASP A 168 17.38 -31.41 -57.50
N SER A 169 17.37 -30.14 -57.10
CA SER A 169 16.55 -29.13 -57.76
C SER A 169 17.34 -28.45 -58.89
N GLN A 170 16.67 -28.31 -60.03
CA GLN A 170 16.95 -27.31 -61.06
C GLN A 170 15.66 -26.48 -61.16
N THR A 171 15.75 -25.21 -61.55
CA THR A 171 14.64 -24.21 -61.53
C THR A 171 13.31 -24.64 -62.16
N GLU A 172 13.27 -25.76 -62.89
CA GLU A 172 12.12 -26.26 -63.63
C GLU A 172 11.54 -27.61 -63.13
N LYS A 173 12.02 -28.17 -62.00
CA LYS A 173 11.61 -29.50 -61.52
C LYS A 173 11.01 -29.47 -60.12
N GLN A 174 9.83 -30.07 -59.95
CA GLN A 174 9.11 -30.15 -58.67
C GLN A 174 9.09 -31.57 -58.10
N TYR A 175 9.13 -31.69 -56.77
CA TYR A 175 9.02 -32.94 -56.05
C TYR A 175 8.28 -32.78 -54.72
N SER A 176 7.69 -33.86 -54.23
CA SER A 176 7.05 -33.95 -52.91
C SER A 176 7.60 -35.14 -52.14
N ILE A 177 7.96 -34.92 -50.88
CA ILE A 177 8.55 -35.95 -50.02
C ILE A 177 7.75 -36.05 -48.73
N ASP A 178 7.28 -37.26 -48.43
CA ASP A 178 6.61 -37.61 -47.17
C ASP A 178 7.42 -38.71 -46.46
N ILE A 179 7.94 -38.43 -45.27
CA ILE A 179 8.60 -39.41 -44.40
C ILE A 179 7.78 -39.56 -43.12
N ILE A 180 7.36 -40.79 -42.84
CA ILE A 180 6.33 -41.09 -41.84
C ILE A 180 6.79 -42.28 -40.99
N ASN A 181 6.78 -42.16 -39.66
CA ASN A 181 7.10 -43.23 -38.72
C ASN A 181 8.36 -44.03 -39.10
N THR A 182 9.38 -43.33 -39.56
CA THR A 182 10.62 -43.91 -40.08
C THR A 182 11.75 -43.66 -39.09
N GLU A 183 12.70 -44.59 -39.00
CA GLU A 183 13.83 -44.49 -38.09
C GLU A 183 15.15 -44.44 -38.87
N PHE A 184 15.96 -43.42 -38.56
CA PHE A 184 17.33 -43.27 -39.03
C PHE A 184 18.28 -43.45 -37.84
N ARG A 185 19.16 -44.46 -37.87
CA ARG A 185 20.01 -44.81 -36.73
C ARG A 185 21.48 -44.99 -37.11
N ASN A 186 22.40 -44.46 -36.31
CA ASN A 186 23.84 -44.69 -36.45
C ASN A 186 24.35 -44.39 -37.86
N ILE A 187 24.11 -43.17 -38.33
CA ILE A 187 24.54 -42.73 -39.65
C ILE A 187 25.67 -41.70 -39.48
N ALA A 188 26.83 -41.99 -40.04
CA ALA A 188 27.96 -41.07 -40.06
C ALA A 188 28.23 -40.60 -41.50
N GLN A 189 28.58 -39.33 -41.67
CA GLN A 189 28.94 -38.76 -42.97
C GLN A 189 30.22 -37.93 -42.83
N ASP A 190 31.26 -38.32 -43.56
CA ASP A 190 32.38 -37.43 -43.85
C ASP A 190 32.16 -36.75 -45.20
N VAL A 191 32.04 -35.42 -45.19
CA VAL A 191 31.69 -34.67 -46.40
C VAL A 191 32.86 -34.51 -47.35
N GLY A 192 34.11 -34.51 -46.89
CA GLY A 192 35.26 -34.11 -47.73
C GLY A 192 35.03 -32.72 -48.35
N SER A 193 34.83 -32.66 -49.67
CA SER A 193 34.47 -31.43 -50.42
C SER A 193 32.96 -31.23 -50.64
N GLY A 194 32.12 -32.14 -50.15
CA GLY A 194 30.67 -32.14 -50.34
C GLY A 194 29.88 -31.33 -49.31
N GLN A 195 28.54 -31.40 -49.42
CA GLN A 195 27.60 -30.83 -48.46
C GLN A 195 27.23 -31.83 -47.35
N GLY A 196 26.81 -31.32 -46.19
CA GLY A 196 26.33 -32.13 -45.08
C GLY A 196 24.91 -32.66 -45.28
N GLY A 197 24.20 -32.94 -44.19
CA GLY A 197 22.90 -33.60 -44.20
C GLY A 197 23.03 -35.08 -44.53
N ALA A 198 23.49 -35.88 -43.56
CA ALA A 198 23.74 -37.31 -43.76
C ALA A 198 22.49 -38.09 -44.19
N VAL A 199 21.31 -37.60 -43.80
CA VAL A 199 20.03 -38.20 -44.20
C VAL A 199 19.42 -37.46 -45.37
N ILE A 200 19.21 -36.15 -45.27
CA ILE A 200 18.54 -35.36 -46.31
C ILE A 200 19.42 -34.17 -46.65
N SER A 201 19.76 -34.02 -47.93
CA SER A 201 20.58 -32.92 -48.40
C SER A 201 20.14 -32.45 -49.78
N GLY A 202 19.95 -31.15 -49.95
CA GLY A 202 19.79 -30.53 -51.27
C GLY A 202 18.92 -29.28 -51.29
N ASN A 203 18.40 -28.95 -52.47
CA ASN A 203 17.70 -27.69 -52.73
C ASN A 203 16.18 -27.85 -52.76
N ILE A 204 15.44 -27.10 -51.94
CA ILE A 204 13.96 -27.03 -51.92
C ILE A 204 13.49 -25.73 -52.59
N ASP A 205 13.39 -25.76 -53.92
CA ASP A 205 12.85 -24.63 -54.70
C ASP A 205 11.37 -24.84 -55.10
N SER A 206 10.72 -23.81 -55.63
CA SER A 206 9.47 -23.91 -56.41
C SER A 206 8.30 -24.61 -55.69
N ILE A 207 8.08 -24.32 -54.39
CA ILE A 207 7.01 -24.89 -53.54
C ILE A 207 7.13 -26.41 -53.38
N ASN A 208 8.34 -26.98 -53.41
CA ASN A 208 8.55 -28.39 -53.12
C ASN A 208 8.29 -28.68 -51.63
N PRO A 209 7.25 -29.46 -51.25
CA PRO A 209 6.98 -29.76 -49.86
C PRO A 209 7.80 -30.96 -49.39
N LEU A 210 8.59 -30.75 -48.33
CA LEU A 210 9.21 -31.81 -47.53
C LEU A 210 8.45 -31.93 -46.22
N ARG A 211 7.79 -33.07 -46.01
CA ARG A 211 7.07 -33.39 -44.79
C ARG A 211 7.73 -34.56 -44.08
N ILE A 212 8.03 -34.38 -42.80
CA ILE A 212 8.53 -35.43 -41.92
C ILE A 212 7.63 -35.47 -40.71
N ARG A 213 6.96 -36.61 -40.50
CA ARG A 213 5.90 -36.70 -39.51
C ARG A 213 5.79 -38.04 -38.79
N ASP A 214 4.92 -38.06 -37.79
CA ASP A 214 4.43 -39.25 -37.09
C ASP A 214 5.53 -40.12 -36.50
N LYS A 215 6.10 -39.73 -35.34
CA LYS A 215 7.10 -40.52 -34.59
C LYS A 215 8.36 -40.88 -35.40
N THR A 216 8.67 -40.11 -36.44
CA THR A 216 9.95 -40.26 -37.15
C THR A 216 11.10 -39.94 -36.20
N LEU A 217 12.14 -40.79 -36.20
CA LEU A 217 13.26 -40.71 -35.28
C LEU A 217 14.58 -40.58 -36.04
N PHE A 218 15.36 -39.56 -35.70
CA PHE A 218 16.77 -39.41 -36.06
C PHE A 218 17.62 -39.66 -34.81
N ASN A 219 18.39 -40.75 -34.78
CA ASN A 219 19.15 -41.14 -33.60
C ASN A 219 20.60 -41.42 -33.94
N ASN A 220 21.52 -40.75 -33.23
CA ASN A 220 22.95 -40.90 -33.38
C ASN A 220 23.41 -40.70 -34.84
N ILE A 221 23.23 -39.47 -35.32
CA ILE A 221 23.56 -39.10 -36.70
C ILE A 221 24.64 -38.02 -36.65
N THR A 222 25.76 -38.24 -37.33
CA THR A 222 26.90 -37.31 -37.33
C THR A 222 27.32 -36.96 -38.75
N SER A 223 27.49 -35.67 -39.04
CA SER A 223 28.11 -35.17 -40.27
C SER A 223 29.28 -34.24 -39.95
N THR A 224 30.39 -34.37 -40.68
CA THR A 224 31.48 -33.38 -40.64
C THR A 224 31.11 -32.07 -41.37
N GLY A 225 29.98 -32.02 -42.09
CA GLY A 225 29.46 -30.85 -42.79
C GLY A 225 28.30 -30.15 -42.08
N GLN A 226 27.68 -29.17 -42.75
CA GLN A 226 26.53 -28.40 -42.24
C GLN A 226 25.29 -29.29 -42.13
N GLY A 227 24.57 -29.24 -41.01
CA GLY A 227 23.40 -30.10 -40.79
C GLY A 227 23.79 -31.55 -40.53
N GLY A 228 23.63 -32.05 -39.30
CA GLY A 228 23.91 -33.47 -39.03
C GLY A 228 22.97 -34.40 -39.79
N CYS A 229 21.67 -34.14 -39.66
CA CYS A 229 20.62 -34.94 -40.30
C CYS A 229 20.17 -34.32 -41.63
N ILE A 230 19.88 -33.02 -41.59
CA ILE A 230 19.19 -32.31 -42.66
C ILE A 230 20.00 -31.07 -43.03
N TYR A 231 20.33 -30.96 -44.32
CA TYR A 231 20.89 -29.77 -44.95
C TYR A 231 19.96 -29.33 -46.08
N LEU A 232 19.37 -28.14 -46.00
CA LEU A 232 18.47 -27.64 -47.04
C LEU A 232 18.76 -26.18 -47.37
N SER A 233 18.73 -25.87 -48.66
CA SER A 233 18.74 -24.50 -49.19
C SER A 233 17.61 -24.32 -50.21
N GLY A 234 17.09 -23.11 -50.44
CA GLY A 234 16.17 -22.91 -51.57
C GLY A 234 15.25 -21.70 -51.50
N TRP A 235 14.48 -21.52 -52.59
CA TRP A 235 13.56 -20.41 -52.83
C TRP A 235 12.10 -20.90 -52.88
N GLU A 236 11.19 -20.22 -52.15
CA GLU A 236 9.77 -20.60 -52.04
C GLU A 236 9.50 -22.04 -51.54
N GLY A 237 10.47 -22.67 -50.86
CA GLY A 237 10.36 -24.04 -50.35
C GLY A 237 9.45 -24.18 -49.13
N THR A 238 8.85 -25.35 -48.92
CA THR A 238 8.00 -25.64 -47.74
C THR A 238 8.53 -26.84 -46.97
N ILE A 239 8.85 -26.64 -45.68
CA ILE A 239 9.33 -27.69 -44.78
C ILE A 239 8.36 -27.83 -43.60
N GLU A 240 7.84 -29.03 -43.39
CA GLU A 240 6.93 -29.34 -42.29
C GLU A 240 7.47 -30.52 -41.47
N LEU A 241 7.81 -30.27 -40.20
CA LEU A 241 8.23 -31.28 -39.24
C LEU A 241 7.17 -31.38 -38.14
N SER A 242 6.54 -32.55 -37.96
CA SER A 242 5.50 -32.75 -36.95
C SER A 242 5.68 -34.05 -36.17
N ARG A 243 5.81 -33.99 -34.83
CA ARG A 243 6.05 -35.19 -34.00
C ARG A 243 7.31 -35.96 -34.41
N VAL A 244 8.42 -35.23 -34.59
CA VAL A 244 9.72 -35.77 -34.97
C VAL A 244 10.70 -35.65 -33.81
N THR A 245 11.50 -36.70 -33.59
CA THR A 245 12.50 -36.73 -32.51
C THR A 245 13.91 -36.81 -33.09
N PHE A 246 14.79 -35.93 -32.61
CA PHE A 246 16.23 -35.91 -32.91
C PHE A 246 17.02 -36.20 -31.62
N ILE A 247 17.87 -37.23 -31.63
CA ILE A 247 18.65 -37.65 -30.47
C ILE A 247 20.12 -37.76 -30.86
N GLN A 248 20.99 -37.06 -30.12
CA GLN A 248 22.45 -37.14 -30.27
C GLN A 248 22.91 -36.86 -31.72
N CYS A 249 22.28 -35.90 -32.37
CA CYS A 249 22.62 -35.52 -33.74
C CYS A 249 23.69 -34.43 -33.75
N ARG A 250 24.71 -34.61 -34.60
CA ARG A 250 25.91 -33.77 -34.68
C ARG A 250 26.21 -33.32 -36.10
N GLY A 251 26.57 -32.04 -36.24
CA GLY A 251 26.87 -31.40 -37.52
C GLY A 251 27.78 -30.19 -37.31
N MET A 252 28.51 -29.75 -38.33
CA MET A 252 29.42 -28.59 -38.23
C MET A 252 28.70 -27.33 -37.75
N ASN A 253 27.47 -27.12 -38.22
CA ASN A 253 26.58 -26.02 -37.83
C ASN A 253 25.15 -26.49 -38.04
N GLY A 254 24.29 -26.31 -37.03
CA GLY A 254 23.01 -27.00 -36.99
C GLY A 254 23.23 -28.49 -36.79
N GLY A 255 23.49 -28.89 -35.55
CA GLY A 255 23.80 -30.26 -35.14
C GLY A 255 22.79 -31.28 -35.69
N SER A 256 21.52 -30.89 -35.80
CA SER A 256 20.50 -31.67 -36.49
C SER A 256 20.15 -31.08 -37.85
N ILE A 257 19.81 -29.78 -37.88
CA ILE A 257 19.20 -29.14 -39.05
C ILE A 257 19.96 -27.87 -39.41
N TYR A 258 20.36 -27.77 -40.66
CA TYR A 258 20.87 -26.55 -41.26
C TYR A 258 19.94 -26.09 -42.38
N LEU A 259 19.47 -24.85 -42.31
CA LEU A 259 18.59 -24.25 -43.31
C LEU A 259 19.15 -22.92 -43.80
N TYR A 260 19.11 -22.75 -45.12
CA TYR A 260 19.37 -21.49 -45.82
C TYR A 260 18.18 -21.18 -46.74
N LEU A 261 17.23 -20.39 -46.25
CA LEU A 261 15.93 -20.17 -46.88
C LEU A 261 15.85 -18.76 -47.47
N GLU A 262 15.32 -18.69 -48.68
CA GLU A 262 15.14 -17.43 -49.40
C GLU A 262 13.73 -17.29 -50.01
N GLY A 263 13.35 -16.05 -50.33
CA GLY A 263 12.11 -15.61 -51.01
C GLY A 263 10.89 -16.50 -50.84
N GLY A 264 10.00 -16.17 -49.90
CA GLY A 264 8.72 -16.89 -49.72
C GLY A 264 8.83 -18.27 -49.04
N SER A 265 10.03 -18.77 -48.76
CA SER A 265 10.22 -20.06 -48.09
C SER A 265 9.60 -20.11 -46.69
N SER A 266 9.12 -21.29 -46.31
CA SER A 266 8.46 -21.52 -45.02
C SER A 266 8.95 -22.79 -44.31
N ILE A 267 9.10 -22.68 -42.99
CA ILE A 267 9.32 -23.84 -42.13
C ILE A 267 8.37 -23.86 -40.93
N THR A 268 7.76 -25.00 -40.70
CA THR A 268 6.97 -25.31 -39.50
C THR A 268 7.59 -26.50 -38.77
N ILE A 269 7.87 -26.32 -37.48
CA ILE A 269 8.32 -27.38 -36.56
C ILE A 269 7.29 -27.45 -35.42
N GLU A 270 6.60 -28.57 -35.28
CA GLU A 270 5.49 -28.71 -34.34
C GLU A 270 5.54 -30.03 -33.58
N GLU A 271 5.36 -29.99 -32.25
CA GLU A 271 5.35 -31.21 -31.41
C GLU A 271 6.65 -32.05 -31.53
N CYS A 272 7.79 -31.41 -31.82
CA CYS A 272 9.06 -32.09 -32.02
C CYS A 272 9.91 -32.13 -30.74
N GLU A 273 10.93 -32.99 -30.74
CA GLU A 273 11.90 -33.11 -29.65
C GLU A 273 13.33 -33.12 -30.18
N PHE A 274 14.22 -32.35 -29.56
CA PHE A 274 15.65 -32.33 -29.84
C PHE A 274 16.42 -32.60 -28.54
N LYS A 275 17.17 -33.70 -28.48
CA LYS A 275 17.86 -34.14 -27.27
C LYS A 275 19.34 -34.40 -27.50
N GLY A 276 20.20 -33.66 -26.82
CA GLY A 276 21.65 -33.83 -26.91
C GLY A 276 22.22 -33.52 -28.29
N CYS A 277 21.52 -32.68 -29.08
CA CYS A 277 21.97 -32.27 -30.41
C CYS A 277 23.04 -31.17 -30.29
N GLU A 278 24.13 -31.31 -31.04
CA GLU A 278 25.34 -30.53 -30.82
C GLU A 278 25.97 -30.08 -32.13
N SER A 279 26.38 -28.81 -32.22
CA SER A 279 27.26 -28.39 -33.31
C SER A 279 28.72 -28.57 -32.96
N ILE A 280 29.45 -29.25 -33.84
CA ILE A 280 30.86 -29.61 -33.65
C ILE A 280 31.84 -28.58 -34.26
N GLY A 281 31.35 -27.71 -35.15
CA GLY A 281 32.15 -26.61 -35.68
C GLY A 281 32.49 -25.58 -34.61
N ASN A 282 33.40 -24.66 -34.91
CA ASN A 282 33.89 -23.68 -33.94
C ASN A 282 33.90 -22.27 -34.56
N ASN A 283 32.74 -21.64 -34.65
CA ASN A 283 32.56 -20.31 -35.22
C ASN A 283 31.34 -19.63 -34.57
N LYS A 284 31.46 -18.34 -34.24
CA LYS A 284 30.35 -17.51 -33.74
C LYS A 284 29.11 -17.53 -34.63
N ASP A 285 29.29 -17.83 -35.91
CA ASP A 285 28.21 -17.85 -36.87
C ASP A 285 27.43 -19.18 -36.91
N TYR A 286 27.74 -20.15 -36.04
CA TYR A 286 27.16 -21.50 -36.02
C TYR A 286 26.19 -21.72 -34.85
N GLY A 287 25.09 -22.43 -35.12
CA GLY A 287 24.02 -22.80 -34.18
C GLY A 287 24.14 -24.22 -33.66
N GLY A 288 23.57 -24.49 -32.48
CA GLY A 288 23.62 -25.76 -31.77
C GLY A 288 22.81 -26.88 -32.42
N ALA A 289 21.51 -27.03 -32.12
CA ALA A 289 20.68 -28.06 -32.76
C ALA A 289 20.18 -27.63 -34.16
N ILE A 290 19.73 -26.38 -34.28
CA ILE A 290 19.16 -25.82 -35.50
C ILE A 290 19.88 -24.52 -35.86
N PHE A 291 20.30 -24.42 -37.12
CA PHE A 291 20.70 -23.17 -37.74
C PHE A 291 19.68 -22.78 -38.81
N MET A 292 19.22 -21.52 -38.76
CA MET A 292 18.35 -20.94 -39.78
C MET A 292 18.91 -19.61 -40.28
N GLY A 293 19.36 -19.60 -41.54
CA GLY A 293 19.59 -18.38 -42.30
C GLY A 293 18.38 -18.08 -43.17
N ILE A 294 17.74 -16.93 -42.97
CA ILE A 294 16.54 -16.52 -43.69
C ILE A 294 16.81 -15.17 -44.35
N TYR A 295 17.00 -15.18 -45.66
CA TYR A 295 17.45 -14.03 -46.44
C TYR A 295 16.38 -13.66 -47.48
N MET A 296 16.13 -12.37 -47.69
CA MET A 296 15.03 -11.83 -48.51
C MET A 296 13.64 -11.90 -47.87
N SER A 297 12.69 -11.18 -48.46
CA SER A 297 11.35 -10.94 -47.95
C SER A 297 10.40 -12.12 -48.09
N SER A 298 9.31 -12.08 -47.32
CA SER A 298 8.17 -13.01 -47.37
C SER A 298 8.44 -14.43 -46.86
N CYS A 299 9.60 -14.67 -46.25
CA CYS A 299 9.85 -15.94 -45.55
C CYS A 299 9.20 -15.91 -44.16
N TRP A 300 8.77 -17.08 -43.68
CA TRP A 300 8.29 -17.21 -42.31
C TRP A 300 8.73 -18.54 -41.67
N PHE A 301 8.99 -18.50 -40.37
CA PHE A 301 9.26 -19.72 -39.60
C PHE A 301 8.38 -19.78 -38.36
N SER A 302 7.96 -20.99 -38.01
CA SER A 302 7.25 -21.24 -36.77
C SER A 302 7.72 -22.52 -36.09
N ILE A 303 8.01 -22.40 -34.80
CA ILE A 303 8.34 -23.53 -33.92
C ILE A 303 7.32 -23.54 -32.79
N ARG A 304 6.54 -24.62 -32.68
CA ARG A 304 5.45 -24.73 -31.71
C ARG A 304 5.52 -26.01 -30.90
N ASN A 305 5.16 -25.94 -29.63
CA ASN A 305 4.98 -27.12 -28.75
C ASN A 305 6.16 -28.10 -28.79
N THR A 306 7.37 -27.58 -28.95
CA THR A 306 8.59 -28.35 -29.19
C THR A 306 9.48 -28.31 -27.94
N ILE A 307 10.26 -29.36 -27.71
CA ILE A 307 11.15 -29.46 -26.55
C ILE A 307 12.60 -29.58 -27.03
N PHE A 308 13.47 -28.72 -26.50
CA PHE A 308 14.92 -28.80 -26.65
C PHE A 308 15.54 -29.16 -25.29
N THR A 309 16.34 -30.22 -25.24
CA THR A 309 16.99 -30.68 -24.00
C THR A 309 18.46 -30.97 -24.25
N ASP A 310 19.34 -30.38 -23.43
CA ASP A 310 20.79 -30.60 -23.49
C ASP A 310 21.40 -30.30 -24.88
N CYS A 311 20.80 -29.38 -25.64
CA CYS A 311 21.33 -28.94 -26.93
C CYS A 311 22.51 -27.97 -26.74
N LYS A 312 23.57 -28.16 -27.54
CA LYS A 312 24.85 -27.48 -27.32
C LYS A 312 25.42 -26.85 -28.60
N GLY A 313 25.96 -25.63 -28.46
CA GLY A 313 26.95 -25.09 -29.37
C GLY A 313 28.35 -25.27 -28.79
N ASN A 314 29.34 -25.60 -29.62
CA ASN A 314 30.76 -25.59 -29.21
C ASN A 314 31.18 -24.19 -28.66
N ASN A 315 32.36 -24.09 -28.04
CA ASN A 315 32.81 -22.95 -27.23
C ASN A 315 32.63 -21.56 -27.83
N ASN A 316 32.73 -21.40 -29.16
CA ASN A 316 32.51 -20.10 -29.83
C ASN A 316 31.13 -19.95 -30.48
N ASN A 317 30.35 -21.04 -30.60
CA ASN A 317 29.08 -21.07 -31.32
C ASN A 317 27.97 -20.36 -30.55
N GLU A 318 26.98 -19.83 -31.26
CA GLU A 318 25.89 -19.04 -30.70
C GLU A 318 24.57 -19.81 -30.78
N GLY A 319 23.68 -19.69 -29.79
CA GLY A 319 22.38 -20.38 -29.80
C GLY A 319 22.50 -21.89 -29.61
N GLY A 320 22.47 -22.38 -28.36
CA GLY A 320 22.70 -23.80 -28.07
C GLY A 320 21.61 -24.73 -28.60
N ALA A 321 20.38 -24.23 -28.68
CA ALA A 321 19.30 -24.90 -29.40
C ALA A 321 19.16 -24.32 -30.80
N ILE A 322 18.99 -22.99 -30.92
CA ILE A 322 18.60 -22.34 -32.16
C ILE A 322 19.46 -21.10 -32.40
N LEU A 323 20.07 -21.02 -33.58
CA LEU A 323 20.59 -19.77 -34.14
C LEU A 323 19.71 -19.33 -35.31
N VAL A 324 19.15 -18.12 -35.21
CA VAL A 324 18.37 -17.50 -36.29
C VAL A 324 19.06 -16.25 -36.77
N LYS A 325 19.30 -16.19 -38.09
CA LYS A 325 19.77 -14.99 -38.79
C LYS A 325 18.73 -14.62 -39.84
N ALA A 326 17.91 -13.63 -39.55
CA ALA A 326 16.78 -13.26 -40.38
C ALA A 326 16.86 -11.79 -40.82
N ASN A 327 16.68 -11.53 -42.12
CA ASN A 327 16.73 -10.20 -42.74
C ASN A 327 15.44 -9.89 -43.55
N ALA A 328 15.16 -8.61 -43.82
CA ALA A 328 14.28 -8.14 -44.92
C ALA A 328 12.75 -8.42 -44.81
N GLY A 329 12.10 -8.16 -43.67
CA GLY A 329 10.63 -8.14 -43.57
C GLY A 329 9.99 -9.47 -43.18
N ASN A 330 10.76 -10.45 -42.71
CA ASN A 330 10.28 -11.78 -42.34
C ASN A 330 9.56 -11.80 -40.98
N THR A 331 8.81 -12.88 -40.73
CA THR A 331 8.13 -13.13 -39.45
C THR A 331 8.61 -14.43 -38.83
N GLY A 332 8.97 -14.40 -37.54
CA GLY A 332 9.39 -15.57 -36.78
C GLY A 332 8.51 -15.77 -35.54
N ILE A 333 8.08 -17.00 -35.27
CA ILE A 333 7.26 -17.32 -34.09
C ILE A 333 7.83 -18.56 -33.38
N ILE A 334 8.07 -18.43 -32.08
CA ILE A 334 8.31 -19.53 -31.14
C ILE A 334 7.19 -19.49 -30.11
N ASP A 335 6.38 -20.55 -30.02
CA ASP A 335 5.17 -20.56 -29.17
C ASP A 335 5.00 -21.91 -28.45
N GLY A 336 4.83 -21.89 -27.12
CA GLY A 336 4.65 -23.13 -26.35
C GLY A 336 5.91 -24.01 -26.26
N VAL A 337 7.10 -23.44 -26.44
CA VAL A 337 8.37 -24.20 -26.55
C VAL A 337 9.10 -24.26 -25.21
N GLN A 338 9.69 -25.41 -24.91
CA GLN A 338 10.50 -25.63 -23.71
C GLN A 338 11.98 -25.81 -24.08
N PHE A 339 12.85 -25.09 -23.38
CA PHE A 339 14.31 -25.21 -23.47
C PHE A 339 14.86 -25.61 -22.11
N LYS A 340 15.58 -26.73 -22.06
CA LYS A 340 16.13 -27.29 -20.83
C LYS A 340 17.61 -27.60 -21.00
N ASP A 341 18.43 -27.09 -20.08
CA ASP A 341 19.86 -27.37 -19.99
C ASP A 341 20.62 -27.06 -21.31
N CYS A 342 20.12 -26.11 -22.12
CA CYS A 342 20.76 -25.73 -23.38
C CYS A 342 21.94 -24.79 -23.13
N GLN A 343 23.04 -24.99 -23.88
CA GLN A 343 24.30 -24.26 -23.64
C GLN A 343 24.99 -23.79 -24.93
N SER A 344 25.59 -22.61 -24.90
CA SER A 344 26.39 -22.07 -26.01
C SER A 344 27.36 -20.98 -25.53
N ASN A 345 28.11 -20.37 -26.45
CA ASN A 345 28.87 -19.17 -26.12
C ASN A 345 27.96 -17.99 -25.82
N ARG A 346 26.93 -17.76 -26.64
CA ARG A 346 26.04 -16.60 -26.55
C ARG A 346 24.61 -17.03 -26.84
N GLY A 347 23.66 -16.66 -25.98
CA GLY A 347 22.29 -17.16 -26.08
C GLY A 347 22.25 -18.66 -25.83
N GLY A 348 22.29 -19.09 -24.57
CA GLY A 348 22.45 -20.52 -24.22
C GLY A 348 21.42 -21.42 -24.91
N SER A 349 20.20 -20.91 -25.14
CA SER A 349 19.20 -21.56 -25.99
C SER A 349 19.09 -20.91 -27.36
N ILE A 350 18.84 -19.60 -27.41
CA ILE A 350 18.52 -18.88 -28.64
C ILE A 350 19.51 -17.74 -28.84
N CYS A 351 20.11 -17.69 -30.03
CA CYS A 351 20.74 -16.47 -30.54
C CYS A 351 19.94 -15.96 -31.75
N GLY A 352 19.49 -14.71 -31.69
CA GLY A 352 18.72 -14.07 -32.74
C GLY A 352 19.41 -12.84 -33.31
N ILE A 353 19.74 -12.87 -34.60
CA ILE A 353 20.16 -11.68 -35.35
C ILE A 353 18.98 -11.24 -36.22
N ILE A 354 18.32 -10.16 -35.78
CA ILE A 354 17.00 -9.74 -36.24
C ILE A 354 17.15 -8.43 -37.02
N ARG A 355 17.12 -8.49 -38.35
CA ARG A 355 17.21 -7.29 -39.20
C ARG A 355 15.92 -7.07 -39.98
N GLN A 356 15.16 -6.01 -39.68
CA GLN A 356 13.87 -5.77 -40.34
C GLN A 356 12.87 -6.93 -40.19
N VAL A 357 12.94 -7.67 -39.08
CA VAL A 357 12.12 -8.88 -38.82
C VAL A 357 11.29 -8.65 -37.57
N ASP A 358 10.07 -9.18 -37.55
CA ASP A 358 9.25 -9.28 -36.35
C ASP A 358 9.36 -10.70 -35.78
N PHE A 359 10.04 -10.82 -34.64
CA PHE A 359 10.29 -12.09 -33.96
C PHE A 359 9.52 -12.14 -32.64
N LEU A 360 8.56 -13.07 -32.54
CA LEU A 360 7.77 -13.34 -31.35
C LEU A 360 8.24 -14.63 -30.68
N ILE A 361 8.46 -14.56 -29.36
CA ILE A 361 8.61 -15.69 -28.46
C ILE A 361 7.49 -15.58 -27.43
N GLU A 362 6.62 -16.60 -27.37
CA GLU A 362 5.46 -16.60 -26.49
C GLU A 362 5.26 -17.95 -25.80
N ASN A 363 4.66 -17.94 -24.60
CA ASN A 363 4.25 -19.15 -23.87
C ASN A 363 5.41 -20.17 -23.71
N ALA A 364 6.63 -19.67 -23.60
CA ALA A 364 7.85 -20.48 -23.58
C ALA A 364 8.42 -20.59 -22.16
N GLN A 365 9.22 -21.64 -21.95
CA GLN A 365 9.94 -21.86 -20.69
C GLN A 365 11.41 -22.15 -20.97
N PHE A 366 12.29 -21.48 -20.23
CA PHE A 366 13.73 -21.71 -20.23
C PHE A 366 14.15 -22.17 -18.83
N GLU A 367 14.70 -23.38 -18.72
CA GLU A 367 15.11 -23.99 -17.47
C GLU A 367 16.59 -24.35 -17.52
N SER A 368 17.37 -23.75 -16.61
CA SER A 368 18.80 -24.05 -16.43
C SER A 368 19.66 -23.88 -17.68
N CYS A 369 19.23 -23.02 -18.61
CA CYS A 369 20.00 -22.69 -19.81
C CYS A 369 21.15 -21.74 -19.48
N SER A 370 22.32 -21.97 -20.09
CA SER A 370 23.51 -21.19 -19.77
C SER A 370 24.36 -20.76 -20.96
N SER A 371 25.06 -19.63 -20.83
CA SER A 371 26.04 -19.15 -21.82
C SER A 371 27.39 -18.79 -21.22
N ASN A 372 28.46 -18.89 -22.03
CA ASN A 372 29.80 -18.43 -21.63
C ASN A 372 30.01 -16.90 -21.79
N SER A 373 29.10 -16.24 -22.48
CA SER A 373 29.05 -14.81 -22.76
C SER A 373 27.60 -14.32 -22.60
N ASP A 374 27.14 -13.33 -23.36
CA ASP A 374 25.85 -12.67 -23.13
C ASP A 374 24.62 -13.58 -23.31
N GLY A 375 23.60 -13.35 -22.47
CA GLY A 375 22.28 -13.95 -22.61
C GLY A 375 22.26 -15.44 -22.25
N GLY A 376 22.13 -15.77 -20.97
CA GLY A 376 22.16 -17.17 -20.52
C GLY A 376 21.14 -18.08 -21.21
N SER A 377 19.98 -17.53 -21.58
CA SER A 377 18.98 -18.22 -22.41
C SER A 377 18.87 -17.59 -23.80
N ILE A 378 18.71 -16.27 -23.86
CA ILE A 378 18.47 -15.54 -25.11
C ILE A 378 19.51 -14.44 -25.28
N PHE A 379 20.19 -14.45 -26.40
CA PHE A 379 20.87 -13.28 -26.92
C PHE A 379 20.16 -12.78 -28.18
N ALA A 380 19.95 -11.47 -28.28
CA ALA A 380 19.38 -10.87 -29.49
C ALA A 380 20.08 -9.58 -29.89
N GLN A 381 20.38 -9.46 -31.18
CA GLN A 381 20.80 -8.22 -31.81
C GLN A 381 19.71 -7.77 -32.78
N ILE A 382 19.22 -6.55 -32.58
CA ILE A 382 18.09 -5.98 -33.31
C ILE A 382 18.57 -4.79 -34.14
N ASP A 383 18.27 -4.82 -35.44
CA ASP A 383 18.60 -3.79 -36.42
C ASP A 383 17.35 -3.50 -37.27
N ASP A 384 16.65 -2.39 -37.01
CA ASP A 384 15.42 -2.05 -37.74
C ASP A 384 14.30 -3.11 -37.62
N GLY A 385 14.41 -4.03 -36.65
CA GLY A 385 13.48 -5.13 -36.40
C GLY A 385 12.78 -5.03 -35.04
N ARG A 386 12.04 -6.08 -34.68
CA ARG A 386 11.29 -6.17 -33.42
C ARG A 386 11.46 -7.54 -32.76
N LEU A 387 11.79 -7.54 -31.47
CA LEU A 387 11.73 -8.72 -30.60
C LEU A 387 10.58 -8.55 -29.61
N ARG A 388 9.67 -9.51 -29.57
CA ARG A 388 8.58 -9.60 -28.59
C ARG A 388 8.72 -10.87 -27.77
N ILE A 389 8.79 -10.75 -26.46
CA ILE A 389 8.81 -11.85 -25.50
C ILE A 389 7.58 -11.68 -24.62
N ARG A 390 6.68 -12.66 -24.58
CA ARG A 390 5.42 -12.53 -23.83
C ARG A 390 5.04 -13.83 -23.16
N LYS A 391 4.61 -13.78 -21.88
CA LYS A 391 4.23 -14.99 -21.12
C LYS A 391 5.35 -16.04 -21.10
N VAL A 392 6.58 -15.59 -20.84
CA VAL A 392 7.76 -16.48 -20.82
C VAL A 392 8.30 -16.60 -19.40
N SER A 393 8.68 -17.82 -19.03
CA SER A 393 9.32 -18.11 -17.75
C SER A 393 10.79 -18.48 -17.92
N PHE A 394 11.67 -17.81 -17.17
CA PHE A 394 13.10 -18.12 -17.08
C PHE A 394 13.42 -18.59 -15.67
N ILE A 395 13.93 -19.82 -15.54
CA ILE A 395 14.18 -20.49 -14.26
C ILE A 395 15.64 -20.96 -14.24
N GLY A 396 16.45 -20.35 -13.38
CA GLY A 396 17.84 -20.77 -13.17
C GLY A 396 18.76 -20.51 -14.36
N SER A 397 18.38 -19.64 -15.29
CA SER A 397 19.25 -19.26 -16.41
C SER A 397 20.51 -18.54 -15.93
N SER A 398 21.65 -18.78 -16.58
CA SER A 398 22.88 -18.08 -16.17
C SER A 398 23.84 -17.76 -17.31
N CYS A 399 24.64 -16.71 -17.15
CA CYS A 399 25.80 -16.48 -18.00
C CYS A 399 27.09 -16.28 -17.21
N ASN A 400 28.24 -16.61 -17.79
CA ASN A 400 29.55 -16.39 -17.18
C ASN A 400 30.14 -15.04 -17.60
N GLN A 401 30.86 -14.35 -16.71
CA GLN A 401 31.68 -13.20 -17.13
C GLN A 401 32.68 -13.65 -18.22
N SER A 402 32.89 -12.84 -19.25
CA SER A 402 32.50 -11.41 -19.38
C SER A 402 31.11 -11.15 -20.00
N GLY A 403 30.19 -12.12 -19.98
CA GLY A 403 28.81 -11.94 -20.45
C GLY A 403 27.93 -11.14 -19.49
N SER A 404 26.85 -10.56 -20.03
CA SER A 404 25.78 -9.88 -19.29
C SER A 404 24.41 -10.47 -19.62
N GLY A 405 23.41 -10.28 -18.75
CA GLY A 405 22.06 -10.80 -18.97
C GLY A 405 21.95 -12.28 -18.66
N GLY A 406 21.84 -12.65 -17.38
CA GLY A 406 21.83 -14.06 -16.96
C GLY A 406 20.70 -14.88 -17.58
N ALA A 407 19.59 -14.25 -17.99
CA ALA A 407 18.60 -14.86 -18.86
C ALA A 407 18.62 -14.26 -20.27
N ILE A 408 18.51 -12.94 -20.37
CA ILE A 408 18.34 -12.23 -21.64
C ILE A 408 19.39 -11.14 -21.78
N SER A 409 20.04 -11.06 -22.94
CA SER A 409 20.83 -9.91 -23.35
C SER A 409 20.39 -9.41 -24.71
N VAL A 410 20.06 -8.12 -24.82
CA VAL A 410 19.58 -7.51 -26.07
C VAL A 410 20.44 -6.31 -26.47
N VAL A 411 20.71 -6.19 -27.76
CA VAL A 411 21.36 -5.03 -28.38
C VAL A 411 20.40 -4.37 -29.36
N GLN A 412 19.98 -3.12 -29.09
CA GLN A 412 19.22 -2.27 -30.00
C GLN A 412 20.16 -1.32 -30.75
N LEU A 413 20.35 -1.52 -32.06
CA LEU A 413 21.35 -0.79 -32.84
C LEU A 413 20.89 0.58 -33.35
N ASN A 414 19.58 0.81 -33.50
CA ASN A 414 19.04 2.06 -34.04
C ASN A 414 17.64 2.37 -33.49
N LEU A 415 17.09 3.54 -33.86
CA LEU A 415 15.77 4.02 -33.42
C LEU A 415 14.59 3.11 -33.79
N ASN A 416 14.76 2.30 -34.83
CA ASN A 416 13.73 1.37 -35.30
C ASN A 416 13.89 -0.03 -34.71
N SER A 417 14.90 -0.26 -33.88
CA SER A 417 15.12 -1.52 -33.18
C SER A 417 14.20 -1.57 -31.97
N ARG A 418 13.25 -2.51 -31.93
CA ARG A 418 12.16 -2.51 -30.94
C ARG A 418 12.23 -3.73 -30.04
N ILE A 419 12.10 -3.53 -28.73
CA ILE A 419 11.99 -4.60 -27.73
C ILE A 419 10.69 -4.46 -26.93
N SER A 420 9.99 -5.58 -26.74
CA SER A 420 8.83 -5.69 -25.86
C SER A 420 8.95 -6.98 -25.04
N ILE A 421 9.08 -6.89 -23.73
CA ILE A 421 9.03 -8.04 -22.81
C ILE A 421 7.83 -7.83 -21.89
N THR A 422 6.82 -8.69 -21.96
CA THR A 422 5.59 -8.53 -21.17
C THR A 422 5.16 -9.82 -20.48
N ASP A 423 4.44 -9.73 -19.37
CA ASP A 423 3.88 -10.88 -18.64
C ASP A 423 4.89 -12.01 -18.37
N SER A 424 6.16 -11.67 -18.10
CA SER A 424 7.25 -12.65 -18.04
C SER A 424 7.91 -12.69 -16.67
N SER A 425 8.39 -13.88 -16.28
CA SER A 425 8.95 -14.13 -14.95
C SER A 425 10.40 -14.58 -15.01
N PHE A 426 11.21 -14.07 -14.09
CA PHE A 426 12.62 -14.41 -13.94
C PHE A 426 12.88 -14.92 -12.53
N MET A 427 13.27 -16.18 -12.42
CA MET A 427 13.52 -16.84 -11.16
C MET A 427 14.94 -17.38 -11.12
N ASN A 428 15.72 -16.94 -10.13
CA ASN A 428 17.08 -17.41 -9.89
C ASN A 428 18.03 -17.24 -11.10
N CYS A 429 17.79 -16.23 -11.95
CA CYS A 429 18.67 -15.92 -13.08
C CYS A 429 19.94 -15.21 -12.61
N LYS A 430 21.12 -15.60 -13.14
CA LYS A 430 22.40 -15.12 -12.60
C LYS A 430 23.43 -14.77 -13.66
N THR A 431 24.20 -13.71 -13.42
CA THR A 431 25.55 -13.61 -14.00
C THR A 431 26.56 -14.18 -13.00
N LEU A 432 27.43 -15.06 -13.48
CA LEU A 432 28.39 -15.80 -12.68
C LEU A 432 29.79 -15.19 -12.81
N PRO A 433 30.57 -15.14 -11.72
CA PRO A 433 31.95 -14.68 -11.77
C PRO A 433 32.79 -15.52 -12.74
N GLY A 434 33.59 -14.84 -13.56
CA GLY A 434 34.50 -15.45 -14.52
C GLY A 434 35.97 -15.32 -14.09
N SER A 435 36.89 -15.68 -14.98
CA SER A 435 38.33 -15.51 -14.75
C SER A 435 38.79 -14.04 -14.90
N GLN A 436 37.96 -13.19 -15.49
CA GLN A 436 38.20 -11.75 -15.68
C GLN A 436 37.13 -10.96 -14.93
N ASN A 437 37.53 -9.87 -14.27
CA ASN A 437 36.63 -9.00 -13.50
C ASN A 437 35.91 -7.97 -14.40
N SER A 438 35.58 -8.33 -15.63
CA SER A 438 34.94 -7.45 -16.62
C SER A 438 33.48 -7.84 -16.85
N PHE A 439 32.60 -6.84 -17.01
CA PHE A 439 31.16 -7.03 -17.28
C PHE A 439 30.46 -7.88 -16.20
N GLY A 440 29.45 -8.69 -16.55
CA GLY A 440 28.66 -9.47 -15.59
C GLY A 440 27.42 -8.75 -15.08
N TRP A 441 26.82 -7.87 -15.89
CA TRP A 441 25.71 -7.02 -15.46
C TRP A 441 24.36 -7.61 -15.85
N GLY A 442 23.28 -7.22 -15.16
CA GLY A 442 21.94 -7.70 -15.52
C GLY A 442 21.74 -9.17 -15.16
N GLY A 443 21.43 -9.46 -13.90
CA GLY A 443 21.28 -10.84 -13.42
C GLY A 443 20.17 -11.60 -14.16
N ALA A 444 19.08 -10.93 -14.50
CA ALA A 444 18.07 -11.45 -15.43
C ALA A 444 18.23 -10.85 -16.83
N ILE A 445 18.13 -9.52 -16.95
CA ILE A 445 18.06 -8.83 -18.23
C ILE A 445 19.19 -7.82 -18.34
N HIS A 446 19.89 -7.84 -19.46
CA HIS A 446 20.80 -6.79 -19.89
C HIS A 446 20.33 -6.20 -21.22
N ILE A 447 20.26 -4.86 -21.31
CA ILE A 447 19.91 -4.17 -22.56
C ILE A 447 20.98 -3.13 -22.88
N SER A 448 21.57 -3.25 -24.07
CA SER A 448 22.41 -2.23 -24.68
C SER A 448 21.59 -1.50 -25.74
N THR A 449 21.26 -0.24 -25.49
CA THR A 449 20.44 0.56 -26.41
C THR A 449 21.19 1.77 -26.94
N SER A 450 21.17 1.94 -28.26
CA SER A 450 21.65 3.15 -28.93
C SER A 450 20.56 4.24 -29.04
N ILE A 451 19.36 3.99 -28.51
CA ILE A 451 18.22 4.92 -28.56
C ILE A 451 18.41 6.00 -27.47
N PRO A 452 18.42 7.30 -27.81
CA PRO A 452 18.50 8.37 -26.82
C PRO A 452 17.18 8.48 -26.03
N ALA A 453 17.26 8.89 -24.77
CA ALA A 453 16.12 8.98 -23.85
C ALA A 453 14.92 9.75 -24.41
N ILE A 454 15.16 10.84 -25.16
CA ILE A 454 14.10 11.66 -25.79
C ILE A 454 13.28 10.90 -26.85
N SER A 455 13.83 9.81 -27.39
CA SER A 455 13.18 8.99 -28.41
C SER A 455 12.61 7.68 -27.84
N LEU A 456 12.75 7.43 -26.54
CA LEU A 456 12.15 6.24 -25.90
C LEU A 456 10.64 6.36 -25.85
N SER A 457 9.97 5.26 -26.18
CA SER A 457 8.51 5.15 -26.15
C SER A 457 8.10 3.68 -26.01
N SER A 458 6.83 3.43 -25.71
CA SER A 458 6.26 2.08 -25.65
C SER A 458 6.34 1.32 -26.99
N ASN A 459 6.63 2.01 -28.11
CA ASN A 459 6.81 1.39 -29.41
C ASN A 459 8.20 0.77 -29.61
N ASN A 460 9.23 1.27 -28.94
CA ASN A 460 10.61 0.81 -29.13
C ASN A 460 11.24 0.19 -27.87
N PHE A 461 10.72 0.50 -26.69
CA PHE A 461 11.19 -0.05 -25.43
C PHE A 461 10.02 -0.26 -24.49
N LEU A 462 9.64 -1.51 -24.23
CA LEU A 462 8.57 -1.84 -23.30
C LEU A 462 8.93 -3.08 -22.49
N LEU A 463 8.89 -2.96 -21.16
CA LEU A 463 9.17 -4.01 -20.18
C LEU A 463 8.03 -4.02 -19.15
N SER A 464 6.86 -4.58 -19.49
CA SER A 464 5.68 -4.48 -18.61
C SER A 464 5.35 -5.79 -17.90
N ASP A 465 4.77 -5.69 -16.71
CA ASP A 465 4.15 -6.80 -15.98
C ASP A 465 5.16 -7.93 -15.71
N LEU A 466 6.40 -7.52 -15.42
CA LEU A 466 7.50 -8.43 -15.14
C LEU A 466 7.48 -8.89 -13.67
N SER A 467 8.07 -10.05 -13.40
CA SER A 467 8.31 -10.52 -12.03
C SER A 467 9.73 -11.05 -11.89
N PHE A 468 10.37 -10.72 -10.77
CA PHE A 468 11.75 -11.12 -10.47
C PHE A 468 11.81 -11.76 -9.09
N SER A 469 12.57 -12.85 -8.95
CA SER A 469 12.81 -13.50 -7.67
C SER A 469 14.18 -14.18 -7.65
N GLY A 470 15.04 -13.81 -6.70
CA GLY A 470 16.35 -14.45 -6.51
C GLY A 470 17.35 -14.22 -7.65
N CYS A 471 17.14 -13.21 -8.50
CA CYS A 471 18.07 -12.84 -9.56
C CYS A 471 19.31 -12.15 -8.97
N PHE A 472 20.47 -12.35 -9.60
CA PHE A 472 21.73 -11.85 -9.07
C PHE A 472 22.71 -11.48 -10.19
N ALA A 473 23.29 -10.29 -10.10
CA ALA A 473 24.39 -9.87 -10.96
C ALA A 473 25.71 -9.84 -10.18
N VAL A 474 26.83 -10.14 -10.86
CA VAL A 474 28.17 -9.92 -10.31
C VAL A 474 28.30 -8.47 -9.81
N ASN A 475 28.88 -8.30 -8.63
CA ASN A 475 29.00 -7.01 -7.94
C ASN A 475 27.67 -6.27 -7.67
N GLN A 476 26.52 -6.97 -7.73
CA GLN A 476 25.18 -6.38 -7.59
C GLN A 476 24.87 -5.29 -8.63
N ILE A 477 25.42 -5.42 -9.84
CA ILE A 477 25.24 -4.43 -10.91
C ILE A 477 24.00 -4.79 -11.75
N GLY A 478 22.84 -4.35 -11.27
CA GLY A 478 21.55 -4.61 -11.91
C GLY A 478 21.15 -6.07 -11.75
N ASN A 479 20.80 -6.50 -10.53
CA ASN A 479 20.38 -7.87 -10.24
C ASN A 479 19.21 -8.32 -11.13
N ASN A 480 18.25 -7.44 -11.37
CA ASN A 480 17.14 -7.71 -12.28
C ASN A 480 17.44 -7.18 -13.67
N ILE A 481 17.69 -5.87 -13.79
CA ILE A 481 17.88 -5.21 -15.08
C ILE A 481 19.12 -4.32 -15.02
N HIS A 482 19.97 -4.45 -16.04
CA HIS A 482 21.01 -3.48 -16.33
C HIS A 482 20.82 -2.87 -17.72
N VAL A 483 20.92 -1.54 -17.82
CA VAL A 483 20.75 -0.79 -19.07
C VAL A 483 22.00 -0.01 -19.41
N ARG A 484 22.63 -0.33 -20.53
CA ARG A 484 23.67 0.47 -21.17
C ARG A 484 23.03 1.41 -22.19
N SER A 485 23.18 2.72 -22.00
CA SER A 485 22.48 3.75 -22.79
C SER A 485 23.33 5.01 -23.03
N PRO A 486 22.97 5.92 -23.95
CA PRO A 486 23.73 7.17 -24.15
C PRO A 486 23.78 8.07 -22.91
N ASN A 487 22.73 8.06 -22.08
CA ASN A 487 22.64 8.78 -20.81
C ASN A 487 21.71 8.00 -19.87
N THR A 488 22.27 7.45 -18.80
CA THR A 488 21.59 6.54 -17.88
C THR A 488 20.47 7.24 -17.11
N ILE A 489 20.74 8.43 -16.58
CA ILE A 489 19.78 9.18 -15.76
C ILE A 489 18.58 9.59 -16.61
N ALA A 490 18.83 10.18 -17.79
CA ALA A 490 17.77 10.57 -18.71
C ALA A 490 16.96 9.35 -19.18
N THR A 491 17.61 8.20 -19.40
CA THR A 491 16.93 6.95 -19.76
C THR A 491 15.99 6.48 -18.65
N GLY A 492 16.43 6.51 -17.38
CA GLY A 492 15.58 6.17 -16.24
C GLY A 492 14.39 7.12 -16.07
N GLU A 493 14.58 8.42 -16.28
CA GLU A 493 13.52 9.43 -16.25
C GLU A 493 12.49 9.22 -17.38
N ALA A 494 12.94 8.88 -18.58
CA ALA A 494 12.07 8.54 -19.69
C ALA A 494 11.28 7.25 -19.43
N ILE A 495 11.92 6.22 -18.88
CA ILE A 495 11.26 4.96 -18.48
C ILE A 495 10.14 5.24 -17.47
N GLN A 496 10.39 6.08 -16.46
CA GLN A 496 9.37 6.44 -15.48
C GLN A 496 8.26 7.31 -16.11
N SER A 497 8.62 8.31 -16.90
CA SER A 497 7.67 9.28 -17.48
C SER A 497 6.68 8.63 -18.44
N TYR A 498 7.11 7.61 -19.17
CA TYR A 498 6.28 6.89 -20.13
C TYR A 498 5.81 5.52 -19.63
N ASN A 499 6.06 5.18 -18.36
CA ASN A 499 5.70 3.90 -17.74
C ASN A 499 6.20 2.68 -18.55
N LEU A 500 7.46 2.72 -19.00
CA LEU A 500 8.04 1.70 -19.88
C LEU A 500 8.55 0.45 -19.12
N LEU A 501 8.63 0.52 -17.80
CA LEU A 501 9.00 -0.61 -16.93
C LEU A 501 7.97 -0.77 -15.82
N THR A 502 7.25 -1.89 -15.76
CA THR A 502 6.39 -2.24 -14.62
C THR A 502 6.75 -3.61 -14.06
N VAL A 503 6.62 -3.76 -12.74
CA VAL A 503 6.92 -4.99 -12.02
C VAL A 503 5.70 -5.36 -11.17
N ASN A 504 5.20 -6.57 -11.35
CA ASN A 504 4.00 -7.05 -10.69
C ASN A 504 4.15 -6.98 -9.16
N GLY A 505 3.14 -6.41 -8.49
CA GLY A 505 3.16 -6.19 -7.05
C GLY A 505 4.02 -5.02 -6.56
N THR A 506 4.61 -4.22 -7.45
CA THR A 506 5.44 -3.06 -7.07
C THR A 506 4.83 -1.74 -7.51
N THR A 507 4.43 -0.88 -6.57
CA THR A 507 3.83 0.45 -6.86
C THR A 507 4.82 1.62 -6.75
N ASN A 508 5.97 1.42 -6.09
CA ASN A 508 6.97 2.45 -5.79
C ASN A 508 8.32 2.24 -6.49
N LEU A 509 8.33 1.47 -7.59
CA LEU A 509 9.53 1.01 -8.31
C LEU A 509 10.58 2.11 -8.53
N TYR A 510 10.15 3.29 -8.98
CA TYR A 510 11.05 4.37 -9.37
C TYR A 510 11.56 5.21 -8.20
N TYR A 511 10.86 5.18 -7.07
CA TYR A 511 11.10 6.12 -5.95
C TYR A 511 11.77 5.45 -4.76
N ASN A 512 11.73 4.12 -4.71
CA ASN A 512 12.26 3.33 -3.61
C ASN A 512 13.75 2.99 -3.82
N SER A 513 14.60 3.55 -2.96
CA SER A 513 16.05 3.37 -3.01
C SER A 513 16.52 1.93 -2.70
N ASN A 514 15.66 1.07 -2.15
CA ASN A 514 15.98 -0.34 -1.95
C ASN A 514 16.20 -1.08 -3.28
N TYR A 515 15.64 -0.56 -4.38
CA TYR A 515 15.82 -1.14 -5.71
C TYR A 515 17.07 -0.63 -6.46
N LYS A 516 17.94 0.14 -5.78
CA LYS A 516 19.09 0.79 -6.42
C LYS A 516 20.09 -0.16 -7.09
N PHE A 517 20.21 -1.39 -6.57
CA PHE A 517 21.06 -2.43 -7.14
C PHE A 517 20.30 -3.38 -8.07
N GLU A 518 18.97 -3.35 -8.01
CA GLU A 518 18.09 -4.19 -8.84
C GLU A 518 17.98 -3.65 -10.26
N TYR A 519 17.92 -2.33 -10.40
CA TYR A 519 17.82 -1.61 -11.67
C TYR A 519 18.96 -0.59 -11.78
N MET A 520 19.97 -0.94 -12.58
CA MET A 520 21.16 -0.09 -12.76
C MET A 520 21.38 0.23 -14.23
N GLY A 521 22.23 1.22 -14.50
CA GLY A 521 22.69 1.46 -15.84
C GLY A 521 24.09 2.06 -15.89
N ILE A 522 24.59 2.24 -17.10
CA ILE A 522 25.87 2.86 -17.40
C ILE A 522 25.78 3.67 -18.69
N ASP A 523 26.44 4.81 -18.70
CA ASP A 523 26.58 5.62 -19.91
C ASP A 523 27.52 4.91 -20.88
N GLU A 524 27.13 4.82 -22.15
CA GLU A 524 27.91 4.22 -23.24
C GLU A 524 29.38 4.67 -23.24
N SER A 525 29.61 5.96 -23.01
CA SER A 525 30.95 6.58 -22.98
C SER A 525 31.83 6.15 -21.80
N LYS A 526 31.26 5.53 -20.77
CA LYS A 526 31.93 5.12 -19.53
C LYS A 526 32.14 3.61 -19.40
N VAL A 527 31.68 2.83 -20.37
CA VAL A 527 31.72 1.37 -20.35
C VAL A 527 33.15 0.83 -20.21
N GLY A 528 34.09 1.36 -21.00
CA GLY A 528 35.47 0.89 -21.00
C GLY A 528 35.57 -0.62 -21.23
N ASP A 529 36.35 -1.30 -20.39
CA ASP A 529 36.44 -2.77 -20.32
C ASP A 529 35.46 -3.39 -19.31
N GLY A 530 34.55 -2.58 -18.74
CA GLY A 530 33.56 -3.01 -17.77
C GLY A 530 34.08 -3.30 -16.35
N THR A 531 35.31 -2.89 -16.02
CA THR A 531 35.92 -3.12 -14.69
C THR A 531 35.64 -2.01 -13.68
N ILE A 532 35.30 -0.80 -14.14
CA ILE A 532 35.08 0.38 -13.28
C ILE A 532 33.65 0.35 -12.72
N ILE A 533 33.48 -0.33 -11.58
CA ILE A 533 32.18 -0.52 -10.90
C ILE A 533 31.48 0.82 -10.60
N ASN A 534 32.23 1.87 -10.25
CA ASN A 534 31.68 3.18 -9.87
C ASN A 534 31.01 3.95 -11.03
N ASN A 535 31.20 3.52 -12.28
CA ASN A 535 30.51 4.12 -13.42
C ASN A 535 29.05 3.65 -13.53
N HIS A 536 28.68 2.59 -12.81
CA HIS A 536 27.32 2.08 -12.75
C HIS A 536 26.51 2.84 -11.73
N VAL A 537 25.38 3.41 -12.17
CA VAL A 537 24.49 4.18 -11.30
C VAL A 537 23.10 3.55 -11.26
N PRO A 538 22.34 3.72 -10.16
CA PRO A 538 20.95 3.30 -10.13
C PRO A 538 20.16 3.98 -11.24
N LEU A 539 19.33 3.22 -11.96
CA LEU A 539 18.62 3.72 -13.14
C LEU A 539 17.66 4.86 -12.76
N PHE A 540 17.06 4.81 -11.57
CA PHE A 540 16.09 5.79 -11.08
C PHE A 540 16.68 6.74 -10.01
N GLN A 541 18.00 6.93 -10.00
CA GLN A 541 18.69 7.68 -8.92
C GLN A 541 18.12 9.07 -8.68
N SER A 542 17.76 9.83 -9.72
CA SER A 542 17.20 11.20 -9.60
C SER A 542 15.79 11.22 -9.02
N LEU A 543 15.12 10.07 -8.92
CA LEU A 543 13.74 9.94 -8.49
C LEU A 543 13.62 9.42 -7.05
N PHE A 544 14.69 8.93 -6.43
CA PHE A 544 14.63 8.38 -5.08
C PHE A 544 14.19 9.40 -4.04
N LEU A 545 13.35 8.96 -3.10
CA LEU A 545 12.89 9.79 -1.99
C LEU A 545 14.04 10.07 -1.02
N THR A 546 14.22 11.34 -0.68
CA THR A 546 15.15 11.80 0.34
C THR A 546 14.37 12.47 1.46
N TYR A 547 14.78 12.23 2.71
CA TYR A 547 14.16 12.87 3.86
C TYR A 547 14.25 14.39 3.73
N GLN A 548 13.13 15.06 3.95
CA GLN A 548 13.03 16.52 3.92
C GLN A 548 12.80 17.03 5.34
N ASP A 549 13.44 18.14 5.68
CA ASP A 549 13.18 18.84 6.94
C ASP A 549 13.35 20.35 6.69
N PRO A 550 12.25 21.09 6.52
CA PRO A 550 10.84 20.66 6.58
C PRO A 550 10.34 20.04 5.25
N TYR A 551 9.21 19.34 5.32
CA TYR A 551 8.38 19.03 4.15
C TYR A 551 7.48 20.23 3.79
N TYR A 552 7.28 20.49 2.50
CA TYR A 552 6.49 21.65 2.03
C TYR A 552 5.15 21.24 1.41
N VAL A 553 4.10 21.97 1.76
CA VAL A 553 2.77 21.92 1.13
C VAL A 553 2.47 23.23 0.44
N ASN A 554 1.93 23.16 -0.76
CA ASN A 554 1.40 24.31 -1.48
C ASN A 554 0.05 23.95 -2.09
N GLY A 555 -1.04 24.44 -1.49
CA GLY A 555 -2.41 24.13 -1.91
C GLY A 555 -2.79 24.65 -3.30
N ASN A 556 -2.01 25.58 -3.86
CA ASN A 556 -2.29 26.20 -5.17
C ASN A 556 -1.50 25.57 -6.32
N SER A 557 -0.23 25.21 -6.11
CA SER A 557 0.69 24.76 -7.18
C SER A 557 1.40 23.43 -6.89
N GLY A 558 1.18 22.83 -5.72
CA GLY A 558 1.77 21.54 -5.36
C GLY A 558 1.24 20.38 -6.20
N SER A 559 1.86 19.21 -6.05
CA SER A 559 1.37 17.98 -6.68
C SER A 559 1.36 16.82 -5.69
N ASN A 560 0.33 15.96 -5.74
CA ASN A 560 0.30 14.73 -4.94
C ASN A 560 1.05 13.57 -5.64
N LYS A 561 2.25 13.85 -6.17
CA LYS A 561 3.14 12.82 -6.71
C LYS A 561 3.93 12.18 -5.56
N SER A 562 4.32 10.92 -5.71
CA SER A 562 5.10 10.17 -4.70
C SER A 562 6.40 10.87 -4.27
N ASN A 563 7.01 11.68 -5.14
CA ASN A 563 8.24 12.42 -4.88
C ASN A 563 8.05 13.94 -4.69
N CYS A 564 6.92 14.35 -4.13
CA CYS A 564 6.75 15.72 -3.63
C CYS A 564 7.31 15.86 -2.20
N GLY A 565 7.42 17.10 -1.73
CA GLY A 565 7.74 17.43 -0.33
C GLY A 565 8.95 18.34 -0.16
N SER A 566 9.77 18.54 -1.20
CA SER A 566 10.86 19.51 -1.16
C SER A 566 10.36 20.92 -1.48
N SER A 567 11.14 21.95 -1.14
CA SER A 567 10.76 23.35 -1.37
C SER A 567 10.45 23.67 -2.83
N ASN A 568 11.22 23.11 -3.76
CA ASN A 568 11.03 23.30 -5.22
C ASN A 568 9.92 22.42 -5.80
N LYS A 569 9.44 21.41 -5.06
CA LYS A 569 8.43 20.46 -5.50
C LYS A 569 7.50 20.12 -4.32
N PRO A 570 6.71 21.10 -3.84
CA PRO A 570 5.84 20.91 -2.70
C PRO A 570 4.71 19.91 -2.99
N CYS A 571 4.24 19.25 -1.94
CA CYS A 571 3.04 18.41 -2.03
C CYS A 571 1.78 19.31 -2.13
N LEU A 572 0.72 18.80 -2.77
CA LEU A 572 -0.55 19.54 -2.84
C LEU A 572 -1.30 19.49 -1.51
N THR A 573 -1.17 18.39 -0.76
CA THR A 573 -1.93 18.13 0.48
C THR A 573 -1.02 17.65 1.60
N ILE A 574 -1.43 17.91 2.85
CA ILE A 574 -0.78 17.37 4.06
C ILE A 574 -0.85 15.84 4.06
N ASN A 575 -2.02 15.28 3.70
CA ASN A 575 -2.26 13.84 3.67
C ASN A 575 -1.26 13.09 2.77
N GLN A 576 -0.81 13.70 1.66
CA GLN A 576 0.20 13.09 0.80
C GLN A 576 1.53 12.88 1.52
N ILE A 577 1.96 13.82 2.38
CA ILE A 577 3.19 13.70 3.16
C ILE A 577 3.03 12.60 4.20
N LEU A 578 1.90 12.56 4.90
CA LEU A 578 1.65 11.59 5.96
C LEU A 578 1.65 10.13 5.47
N ASN A 579 1.29 9.92 4.19
CA ASN A 579 1.30 8.60 3.54
C ASN A 579 2.65 8.19 2.93
N LEU A 580 3.73 8.97 3.09
CA LEU A 580 5.06 8.55 2.62
C LEU A 580 5.63 7.44 3.51
N ASP A 581 5.94 6.29 2.93
CA ASP A 581 6.56 5.18 3.66
C ASP A 581 7.99 5.52 4.09
N ARG A 582 8.23 5.60 5.40
CA ARG A 582 9.57 5.88 5.97
C ARG A 582 10.64 4.88 5.53
N ASN A 583 10.27 3.63 5.20
CA ASN A 583 11.24 2.57 4.88
C ASN A 583 11.89 2.73 3.50
N ILE A 584 11.33 3.60 2.65
CA ILE A 584 11.85 3.83 1.30
C ILE A 584 12.57 5.20 1.16
N ILE A 585 12.53 6.02 2.21
CA ILE A 585 13.13 7.35 2.26
C ILE A 585 14.61 7.25 2.65
N ILE A 586 15.49 7.79 1.80
CA ILE A 586 16.93 7.85 2.06
C ILE A 586 17.22 8.84 3.20
N ASN A 587 18.14 8.46 4.10
CA ASN A 587 18.60 9.25 5.24
C ASN A 587 17.48 9.62 6.23
N TYR A 588 16.44 8.78 6.32
CA TYR A 588 15.38 8.97 7.30
C TYR A 588 15.94 8.86 8.75
N PRO A 589 15.73 9.88 9.61
CA PRO A 589 16.30 9.90 10.96
C PRO A 589 15.71 8.82 11.87
N LYS A 590 16.39 8.50 12.97
CA LYS A 590 15.79 7.68 14.02
C LYS A 590 14.83 8.54 14.84
N SER A 591 13.52 8.31 14.69
CA SER A 591 12.45 9.01 15.42
C SER A 591 12.39 10.54 15.19
N PRO A 592 12.19 11.00 13.94
CA PRO A 592 12.08 12.42 13.66
C PRO A 592 10.74 12.99 14.11
N ILE A 593 10.74 14.32 14.34
CA ILE A 593 9.52 15.12 14.27
C ILE A 593 9.35 15.51 12.80
N ILE A 594 8.21 15.17 12.22
CA ILE A 594 7.87 15.48 10.83
C ILE A 594 7.38 16.92 10.76
N ASN A 595 8.29 17.83 10.38
CA ASN A 595 7.98 19.23 10.18
C ASN A 595 7.33 19.45 8.81
N ILE A 596 6.13 20.02 8.79
CA ILE A 596 5.36 20.36 7.60
C ILE A 596 5.16 21.89 7.56
N GLU A 597 5.61 22.51 6.48
CA GLU A 597 5.45 23.95 6.23
C GLU A 597 4.45 24.23 5.12
N LEU A 598 3.44 25.04 5.45
CA LEU A 598 2.45 25.50 4.49
C LEU A 598 2.98 26.75 3.78
N GLN A 599 3.20 26.66 2.47
CA GLN A 599 3.63 27.80 1.63
C GLN A 599 2.45 28.71 1.23
N THR A 600 1.26 28.14 1.19
CA THR A 600 -0.01 28.77 0.85
C THR A 600 -1.12 28.11 1.67
N ASP A 601 -2.32 28.68 1.63
CA ASP A 601 -3.49 28.09 2.27
C ASP A 601 -3.73 26.65 1.80
N ALA A 602 -4.03 25.76 2.74
CA ALA A 602 -4.21 24.34 2.48
C ALA A 602 -5.66 23.94 2.76
N PRO A 603 -6.42 23.45 1.76
CA PRO A 603 -7.73 22.88 1.99
C PRO A 603 -7.60 21.54 2.72
N LEU A 604 -8.49 21.32 3.69
CA LEU A 604 -8.68 20.05 4.35
C LEU A 604 -10.14 19.62 4.14
N GLU A 605 -10.33 18.67 3.23
CA GLU A 605 -11.65 18.16 2.83
C GLU A 605 -11.95 16.75 3.36
N ASN A 606 -10.91 16.03 3.81
CA ASN A 606 -11.00 14.65 4.31
C ASN A 606 -10.36 14.54 5.68
N GLU A 607 -10.80 13.55 6.46
CA GLU A 607 -10.22 13.19 7.74
C GLU A 607 -8.76 12.69 7.58
N ILE A 608 -7.89 13.18 8.45
CA ILE A 608 -6.50 12.74 8.59
C ILE A 608 -6.37 12.00 9.92
N ILE A 609 -5.93 10.75 9.85
CA ILE A 609 -5.69 9.90 11.02
C ILE A 609 -4.21 9.87 11.35
N ILE A 610 -3.86 10.09 12.62
CA ILE A 610 -2.50 9.99 13.16
C ILE A 610 -2.52 8.94 14.26
N ASP A 611 -1.86 7.83 13.98
CA ASP A 611 -1.76 6.66 14.85
C ASP A 611 -0.33 6.07 14.86
N SER A 612 -0.13 4.94 15.52
CA SER A 612 1.18 4.26 15.58
C SER A 612 1.68 3.75 14.23
N ASP A 613 0.78 3.58 13.25
CA ASP A 613 1.03 3.02 11.93
C ASP A 613 1.17 4.09 10.83
N THR A 614 1.02 5.37 11.18
CA THR A 614 1.26 6.52 10.29
C THR A 614 2.59 6.33 9.51
N PRO A 615 2.56 6.15 8.17
CA PRO A 615 3.70 5.64 7.40
C PRO A 615 4.98 6.47 7.53
N ILE A 616 4.85 7.80 7.55
CA ILE A 616 6.00 8.70 7.67
C ILE A 616 6.43 8.92 9.12
N GLY A 617 5.67 8.45 10.11
CA GLY A 617 5.85 8.75 11.54
C GLY A 617 4.73 9.61 12.12
N ASN A 618 4.57 9.51 13.44
CA ASN A 618 3.39 10.03 14.17
C ASN A 618 3.70 11.17 15.15
N GLN A 619 4.88 11.78 15.04
CA GLN A 619 5.21 13.04 15.71
C GLN A 619 5.23 14.15 14.68
N ILE A 620 4.14 14.89 14.55
CA ILE A 620 3.89 15.80 13.43
C ILE A 620 3.82 17.23 13.95
N LYS A 621 4.50 18.14 13.24
CA LYS A 621 4.44 19.57 13.49
C LYS A 621 4.08 20.32 12.20
N ILE A 622 2.95 21.01 12.19
CA ILE A 622 2.46 21.80 11.06
C ILE A 622 2.61 23.28 11.40
N ARG A 623 3.28 24.04 10.53
CA ARG A 623 3.50 25.47 10.75
C ARG A 623 3.37 26.30 9.48
N SER A 624 3.12 27.60 9.65
CA SER A 624 3.24 28.55 8.55
C SER A 624 4.69 28.60 8.05
N ASN A 625 4.89 28.64 6.72
CA ASN A 625 6.23 28.82 6.17
C ASN A 625 6.79 30.18 6.61
N SER A 626 8.01 30.18 7.15
CA SER A 626 8.70 31.38 7.64
C SER A 626 9.20 32.30 6.52
N LEU A 627 9.14 31.84 5.27
CA LEU A 627 9.56 32.58 4.08
C LEU A 627 8.43 32.63 3.04
N LYS A 628 8.23 33.79 2.40
CA LYS A 628 7.37 33.91 1.22
C LYS A 628 8.04 33.23 0.02
N VAL A 629 7.28 32.96 -1.04
CA VAL A 629 7.78 32.33 -2.28
C VAL A 629 8.94 33.12 -2.92
N ASP A 630 9.04 34.43 -2.65
CA ASP A 630 10.12 35.32 -3.09
C ASP A 630 11.35 35.36 -2.16
N GLY A 631 11.36 34.58 -1.07
CA GLY A 631 12.46 34.50 -0.11
C GLY A 631 12.44 35.56 1.00
N THR A 632 11.42 36.41 1.09
CA THR A 632 11.26 37.38 2.20
C THR A 632 10.65 36.72 3.46
N ILE A 633 10.90 37.28 4.65
CA ILE A 633 10.33 36.76 5.91
C ILE A 633 8.81 36.86 5.86
N ASN A 634 8.14 35.73 6.10
CA ASN A 634 6.69 35.66 6.23
C ASN A 634 6.32 35.74 7.72
N THR A 635 5.61 36.80 8.09
CA THR A 635 5.04 36.97 9.44
C THR A 635 3.57 36.55 9.50
N ASP A 636 3.00 36.14 8.37
CA ASP A 636 1.57 35.87 8.24
C ASP A 636 1.24 34.42 8.62
N TYR A 637 0.05 34.23 9.18
CA TYR A 637 -0.49 32.92 9.52
C TYR A 637 -0.88 32.19 8.23
N SER A 638 -0.51 30.92 8.10
CA SER A 638 -1.05 30.08 7.03
C SER A 638 -2.44 29.60 7.41
N VAL A 639 -3.34 29.52 6.43
CA VAL A 639 -4.72 29.09 6.69
C VAL A 639 -4.88 27.61 6.38
N ILE A 640 -5.46 26.86 7.32
CA ILE A 640 -6.07 25.57 7.03
C ILE A 640 -7.57 25.80 6.88
N LEU A 641 -8.08 25.56 5.68
CA LEU A 641 -9.51 25.70 5.36
C LEU A 641 -10.20 24.38 5.70
N ILE A 642 -11.10 24.42 6.70
CA ILE A 642 -11.85 23.25 7.13
C ILE A 642 -13.21 23.24 6.43
N ASP A 643 -13.43 22.24 5.58
CA ASP A 643 -14.65 22.03 4.79
C ASP A 643 -14.98 20.53 4.75
N GLN A 644 -16.23 20.15 4.46
CA GLN A 644 -16.70 18.76 4.41
C GLN A 644 -16.19 17.93 5.60
N ASP A 645 -15.58 16.77 5.37
CA ASP A 645 -15.11 15.86 6.40
C ASP A 645 -13.71 16.20 6.94
N GLY A 646 -13.20 17.41 6.68
CA GLY A 646 -11.86 17.83 7.08
C GLY A 646 -11.65 17.88 8.58
N LYS A 647 -10.86 16.93 9.13
CA LYS A 647 -10.55 16.80 10.56
C LYS A 647 -9.20 16.13 10.78
N PHE A 648 -8.64 16.27 11.99
CA PHE A 648 -7.49 15.52 12.48
C PHE A 648 -7.93 14.60 13.62
N LEU A 649 -7.74 13.29 13.46
CA LEU A 649 -7.99 12.28 14.49
C LEU A 649 -6.66 11.70 15.00
N ILE A 650 -6.36 11.88 16.28
CA ILE A 650 -5.11 11.44 16.91
C ILE A 650 -5.42 10.29 17.85
N SER A 651 -5.00 9.09 17.47
CA SER A 651 -5.11 7.89 18.31
C SER A 651 -3.77 7.46 18.90
N ALA A 652 -2.64 7.91 18.35
CA ALA A 652 -1.33 7.79 19.00
C ALA A 652 -0.31 8.78 18.42
N GLY A 653 0.54 9.35 19.27
CA GLY A 653 1.61 10.26 18.86
C GLY A 653 1.32 11.72 19.23
N SER A 654 1.94 12.66 18.50
CA SER A 654 1.78 14.09 18.75
C SER A 654 1.45 14.87 17.48
N LEU A 655 0.54 15.83 17.62
CA LEU A 655 0.21 16.79 16.57
C LEU A 655 0.36 18.21 17.13
N SER A 656 1.25 18.99 16.51
CA SER A 656 1.55 20.35 16.94
C SER A 656 1.23 21.34 15.82
N PHE A 657 0.54 22.43 16.14
CA PHE A 657 0.30 23.55 15.23
C PHE A 657 1.00 24.81 15.73
N GLU A 658 1.66 25.53 14.82
CA GLU A 658 2.35 26.80 15.11
C GLU A 658 2.02 27.86 14.04
N LYS A 659 1.47 29.02 14.44
CA LYS A 659 1.12 30.13 13.51
C LYS A 659 0.12 29.73 12.43
N ILE A 660 -0.90 28.97 12.82
CA ILE A 660 -1.96 28.49 11.92
C ILE A 660 -3.27 29.20 12.22
N THR A 661 -3.96 29.62 11.16
CA THR A 661 -5.36 30.02 11.23
C THR A 661 -6.25 28.85 10.82
N PHE A 662 -7.05 28.34 11.74
CA PHE A 662 -8.14 27.40 11.46
C PHE A 662 -9.35 28.19 10.97
N ASN A 663 -9.65 28.07 9.67
CA ASN A 663 -10.73 28.80 9.02
C ASN A 663 -11.87 27.84 8.68
N ILE A 664 -12.92 27.84 9.49
CA ILE A 664 -13.96 26.79 9.48
C ILE A 664 -15.17 27.25 8.66
N ASN A 665 -15.58 26.42 7.71
CA ASN A 665 -16.76 26.64 6.87
C ASN A 665 -18.04 26.06 7.53
N GLN A 666 -19.21 26.64 7.26
CA GLN A 666 -20.52 26.19 7.78
C GLN A 666 -20.90 24.76 7.34
N ASN A 667 -20.29 24.25 6.27
CA ASN A 667 -20.49 22.91 5.73
C ASN A 667 -19.46 21.90 6.23
N ALA A 668 -18.53 22.30 7.11
CA ALA A 668 -17.67 21.36 7.81
C ALA A 668 -18.52 20.37 8.61
N ALA A 669 -18.08 19.12 8.65
CA ALA A 669 -18.79 18.04 9.30
C ALA A 669 -18.92 18.31 10.80
N ASN A 670 -20.07 17.91 11.35
CA ASN A 670 -20.32 17.99 12.79
C ASN A 670 -19.21 17.26 13.57
N GLY A 671 -18.77 17.83 14.68
CA GLY A 671 -17.70 17.27 15.51
C GLY A 671 -16.68 18.32 15.90
N PHE A 672 -15.39 17.96 15.92
CA PHE A 672 -14.30 18.88 16.19
C PHE A 672 -13.24 18.80 15.08
N VAL A 673 -12.50 19.90 14.88
CA VAL A 673 -11.41 19.95 13.89
C VAL A 673 -10.27 19.01 14.30
N ILE A 674 -10.01 18.90 15.60
CA ILE A 674 -8.95 18.07 16.17
C ILE A 674 -9.56 17.19 17.27
N GLU A 675 -9.46 15.88 17.11
CA GLU A 675 -10.01 14.89 18.02
C GLU A 675 -8.87 13.99 18.53
N GLY A 676 -8.66 13.93 19.85
CA GLY A 676 -7.71 13.01 20.47
C GLY A 676 -8.42 11.95 21.30
N ILE A 677 -8.10 10.67 21.06
CA ILE A 677 -8.93 9.56 21.55
C ILE A 677 -8.26 8.61 22.56
N THR A 678 -6.92 8.55 22.65
CA THR A 678 -6.21 7.65 23.58
C THR A 678 -5.23 8.40 24.48
N GLU A 679 -4.79 7.75 25.56
CA GLU A 679 -3.79 8.28 26.49
C GLU A 679 -2.46 8.72 25.84
N SER A 680 -2.14 8.17 24.67
CA SER A 680 -0.92 8.49 23.93
C SER A 680 -1.06 9.67 22.97
N ALA A 681 -2.27 10.23 22.83
CA ALA A 681 -2.53 11.40 22.00
C ALA A 681 -2.04 12.68 22.68
N ASN A 682 -1.21 13.45 21.99
CA ASN A 682 -0.72 14.74 22.48
C ASN A 682 -1.03 15.83 21.45
N ILE A 683 -1.81 16.83 21.83
CA ILE A 683 -2.19 17.97 20.96
C ILE A 683 -1.51 19.22 21.49
N ASN A 684 -0.74 19.90 20.64
CA ASN A 684 -0.10 21.18 20.95
C ASN A 684 -0.59 22.28 20.00
N ILE A 685 -1.04 23.40 20.55
CA ILE A 685 -1.45 24.59 19.79
C ILE A 685 -0.61 25.77 20.30
N ASN A 686 0.15 26.41 19.41
CA ASN A 686 0.96 27.57 19.77
C ASN A 686 0.76 28.70 18.75
N ASP A 687 0.52 29.92 19.22
CA ASP A 687 0.32 31.10 18.37
C ASP A 687 -0.69 30.81 17.25
N CYS A 688 -1.92 30.42 17.56
CA CYS A 688 -2.92 30.02 16.55
C CYS A 688 -4.19 30.86 16.63
N LEU A 689 -4.94 30.90 15.54
CA LEU A 689 -6.20 31.64 15.42
C LEU A 689 -7.31 30.69 14.97
N MET A 690 -8.48 30.74 15.61
CA MET A 690 -9.71 30.14 15.11
C MET A 690 -10.66 31.24 14.61
N LYS A 691 -11.13 31.10 13.37
CA LYS A 691 -12.14 31.98 12.77
C LYS A 691 -13.12 31.21 11.88
N MET A 692 -14.27 31.81 11.62
CA MET A 692 -15.19 31.33 10.58
C MET A 692 -14.80 31.90 9.21
N VAL A 693 -15.12 31.19 8.13
CA VAL A 693 -14.88 31.67 6.75
C VAL A 693 -15.63 32.97 6.46
N ARG A 694 -16.79 33.17 7.08
CA ARG A 694 -17.60 34.39 7.00
C ARG A 694 -18.15 34.75 8.37
N ASN A 695 -18.29 36.05 8.63
CA ASN A 695 -18.89 36.61 9.84
C ASN A 695 -20.19 37.40 9.53
N SER A 696 -20.92 37.00 8.49
CA SER A 696 -22.18 37.61 8.09
C SER A 696 -23.38 37.07 8.89
N GLU A 697 -24.42 37.88 9.04
CA GLU A 697 -25.70 37.45 9.66
C GLU A 697 -26.24 36.15 9.03
N GLY A 698 -26.64 35.19 9.87
CA GLY A 698 -27.14 33.87 9.45
C GLY A 698 -26.06 32.81 9.20
N TYR A 699 -24.77 33.14 9.28
CA TYR A 699 -23.67 32.18 9.15
C TYR A 699 -23.29 31.62 10.52
N SER A 700 -23.26 30.29 10.67
CA SER A 700 -22.85 29.60 11.89
C SER A 700 -22.16 28.29 11.56
N ILE A 701 -21.25 27.84 12.43
CA ILE A 701 -20.56 26.56 12.32
C ILE A 701 -21.10 25.55 13.34
N SER A 702 -21.02 24.26 13.06
CA SER A 702 -21.39 23.17 13.98
C SER A 702 -20.18 22.33 14.41
N THR A 703 -18.98 22.84 14.18
CA THR A 703 -17.70 22.18 14.43
C THR A 703 -16.91 22.96 15.48
N GLY A 704 -16.52 22.30 16.57
CA GLY A 704 -15.61 22.86 17.58
C GLY A 704 -14.15 22.74 17.15
N LEU A 705 -13.22 23.32 17.91
CA LEU A 705 -11.79 23.23 17.56
C LEU A 705 -11.18 21.91 18.06
N ILE A 706 -11.33 21.61 19.35
CA ILE A 706 -10.66 20.45 19.99
C ILE A 706 -11.65 19.65 20.82
N GLU A 707 -11.70 18.33 20.61
CA GLU A 707 -12.24 17.37 21.57
C GLU A 707 -11.15 16.39 21.99
N MET A 708 -10.94 16.26 23.29
CA MET A 708 -10.03 15.27 23.84
C MET A 708 -10.77 14.29 24.73
N SER A 709 -10.66 13.01 24.41
CA SER A 709 -11.23 11.91 25.19
C SER A 709 -10.23 11.27 26.14
N SER A 710 -8.94 11.25 25.75
CA SER A 710 -7.85 10.81 26.60
C SER A 710 -6.52 11.36 26.06
N GLY A 711 -5.48 11.47 26.89
CA GLY A 711 -4.18 12.04 26.50
C GLY A 711 -3.90 13.43 27.08
N ASN A 712 -3.12 14.26 26.39
CA ASN A 712 -2.72 15.60 26.88
C ASN A 712 -2.96 16.72 25.86
N ILE A 713 -3.37 17.89 26.35
CA ILE A 713 -3.54 19.11 25.56
C ILE A 713 -2.63 20.20 26.12
N ASN A 714 -1.89 20.87 25.25
CA ASN A 714 -1.17 22.11 25.57
C ASN A 714 -1.55 23.20 24.56
N ILE A 715 -2.20 24.25 25.04
CA ILE A 715 -2.59 25.42 24.24
C ILE A 715 -1.89 26.64 24.82
N ASP A 716 -1.13 27.34 24.00
CA ASP A 716 -0.50 28.60 24.34
C ASP A 716 -0.79 29.64 23.25
N ASN A 717 -1.23 30.82 23.67
CA ASN A 717 -1.55 31.94 22.78
C ASN A 717 -2.53 31.57 21.64
N LEU A 718 -3.65 30.95 21.98
CA LEU A 718 -4.77 30.73 21.05
C LEU A 718 -5.71 31.93 21.07
N GLU A 719 -5.97 32.52 19.91
CA GLU A 719 -7.04 33.50 19.71
C GLU A 719 -8.27 32.82 19.10
N VAL A 720 -9.42 32.96 19.75
CA VAL A 720 -10.73 32.56 19.22
C VAL A 720 -11.59 33.80 19.18
N LYS A 721 -12.00 34.22 17.97
CA LYS A 721 -12.66 35.50 17.78
C LYS A 721 -13.78 35.43 16.75
N ASP A 722 -14.89 36.12 17.03
CA ASP A 722 -16.02 36.33 16.13
C ASP A 722 -16.61 34.99 15.62
N ILE A 723 -16.98 34.11 16.55
CA ILE A 723 -17.50 32.76 16.26
C ILE A 723 -18.99 32.69 16.59
N ILE A 724 -19.80 32.12 15.69
CA ILE A 724 -21.18 31.70 15.95
C ILE A 724 -21.21 30.18 15.82
N ILE A 725 -21.35 29.46 16.94
CA ILE A 725 -21.24 28.00 16.99
C ILE A 725 -22.53 27.34 17.50
N SER A 726 -23.02 26.35 16.76
CA SER A 726 -24.26 25.64 17.04
C SER A 726 -24.01 24.33 17.79
N ASN A 727 -24.67 24.16 18.96
CA ASN A 727 -24.72 22.93 19.76
C ASN A 727 -23.35 22.34 20.17
N ARG A 728 -22.26 23.12 20.11
CA ARG A 728 -20.89 22.67 20.38
C ARG A 728 -20.09 23.67 21.18
N SER A 729 -19.13 23.15 21.92
CA SER A 729 -18.10 23.91 22.64
C SER A 729 -16.90 24.11 21.72
N VAL A 730 -16.09 25.14 21.97
CA VAL A 730 -14.87 25.37 21.18
C VAL A 730 -13.81 24.36 21.59
N ILE A 731 -13.66 24.15 22.90
CA ILE A 731 -12.78 23.14 23.47
C ILE A 731 -13.61 22.25 24.39
N LYS A 732 -13.56 20.94 24.15
CA LYS A 732 -14.23 19.93 24.96
C LYS A 732 -13.22 18.93 25.50
N VAL A 733 -13.23 18.74 26.81
CA VAL A 733 -12.35 17.82 27.53
C VAL A 733 -13.24 16.78 28.23
N ASN A 734 -13.13 15.53 27.81
CA ASN A 734 -13.92 14.43 28.37
C ASN A 734 -13.15 13.71 29.50
N GLU A 735 -13.88 13.05 30.37
CA GLU A 735 -13.31 12.12 31.36
C GLU A 735 -12.36 11.10 30.69
N GLY A 736 -11.13 10.98 31.21
CA GLY A 736 -10.04 10.19 30.64
C GLY A 736 -8.82 11.01 30.17
N VAL A 737 -8.95 12.34 30.09
CA VAL A 737 -7.81 13.23 29.78
C VAL A 737 -6.87 13.35 30.97
N GLY A 738 -5.56 13.32 30.72
CA GLY A 738 -4.51 13.50 31.73
C GLY A 738 -4.33 14.98 32.10
N GLN A 739 -3.41 15.67 31.42
CA GLN A 739 -3.12 17.09 31.66
C GLN A 739 -3.63 17.98 30.52
N VAL A 740 -4.31 19.06 30.89
CA VAL A 740 -4.73 20.14 29.97
C VAL A 740 -4.20 21.47 30.47
N SER A 741 -3.44 22.16 29.63
CA SER A 741 -2.96 23.53 29.88
C SER A 741 -3.51 24.46 28.81
N ILE A 742 -4.20 25.53 29.22
CA ILE A 742 -4.66 26.61 28.34
C ILE A 742 -4.08 27.92 28.86
N LEU A 743 -3.07 28.43 28.18
CA LEU A 743 -2.23 29.54 28.62
C LEU A 743 -2.37 30.71 27.65
N ASN A 744 -2.33 31.93 28.19
CA ASN A 744 -2.21 33.19 27.42
C ASN A 744 -3.23 33.33 26.27
N SER A 745 -4.40 32.71 26.39
CA SER A 745 -5.35 32.57 25.29
C SER A 745 -6.49 33.59 25.40
N ASN A 746 -7.06 33.99 24.26
CA ASN A 746 -8.13 34.98 24.20
C ASN A 746 -9.37 34.41 23.52
N PHE A 747 -10.49 34.38 24.22
CA PHE A 747 -11.79 33.94 23.74
C PHE A 747 -12.72 35.14 23.69
N SER A 748 -13.00 35.66 22.49
CA SER A 748 -13.75 36.90 22.32
C SER A 748 -14.88 36.79 21.30
N ASN A 749 -16.03 37.39 21.61
CA ASN A 749 -17.19 37.44 20.71
C ASN A 749 -17.65 36.07 20.19
N ILE A 750 -17.96 35.15 21.11
CA ILE A 750 -18.35 33.79 20.78
C ILE A 750 -19.81 33.60 21.16
N HIS A 751 -20.66 33.42 20.15
CA HIS A 751 -22.09 33.21 20.30
C HIS A 751 -22.42 31.72 20.14
N LYS A 752 -23.01 31.13 21.18
CA LYS A 752 -23.56 29.77 21.11
C LYS A 752 -25.05 29.81 20.77
N ILE A 753 -25.47 28.92 19.88
CA ILE A 753 -26.87 28.72 19.47
C ILE A 753 -27.25 27.23 19.54
N GLY A 754 -28.53 26.90 19.71
CA GLY A 754 -29.02 25.50 19.75
C GLY A 754 -29.54 25.03 21.13
N GLU A 755 -29.80 23.74 21.27
CA GLU A 755 -30.41 23.15 22.49
C GLU A 755 -29.38 22.71 23.55
N ARG A 756 -28.11 22.56 23.18
CA ARG A 756 -27.04 22.05 24.07
C ARG A 756 -26.20 23.19 24.65
N ASN A 757 -26.35 23.44 25.96
CA ASN A 757 -25.77 24.59 26.67
C ASN A 757 -24.52 24.25 27.51
N GLY A 758 -23.52 23.56 26.93
CA GLY A 758 -22.18 23.45 27.54
C GLY A 758 -21.44 24.80 27.53
N GLY A 759 -20.22 24.89 28.06
CA GLY A 759 -19.41 26.12 28.04
C GLY A 759 -18.74 26.43 26.69
N ILE A 760 -17.98 27.52 26.57
CA ILE A 760 -17.01 27.67 25.46
C ILE A 760 -15.90 26.64 25.63
N ILE A 761 -15.42 26.53 26.86
CA ILE A 761 -14.60 25.42 27.34
C ILE A 761 -15.49 24.54 28.21
N GLU A 762 -15.55 23.26 27.89
CA GLU A 762 -16.43 22.29 28.55
C GLU A 762 -15.64 21.10 29.06
N LEU A 763 -15.79 20.79 30.36
CA LEU A 763 -15.32 19.56 30.99
C LEU A 763 -16.53 18.66 31.24
N SER A 764 -16.60 17.53 30.54
CA SER A 764 -17.77 16.65 30.54
C SER A 764 -17.46 15.19 30.87
N GLN A 765 -18.39 14.50 31.53
CA GLN A 765 -18.31 13.05 31.71
C GLN A 765 -18.35 12.30 30.36
N ASN A 766 -17.62 11.20 30.27
CA ASN A 766 -17.60 10.37 29.07
C ASN A 766 -18.61 9.23 29.23
N ILE A 767 -19.67 9.20 28.42
CA ILE A 767 -20.74 8.19 28.51
C ILE A 767 -20.21 6.76 28.18
N ARG A 768 -18.95 6.62 27.70
CA ARG A 768 -18.40 5.37 27.16
C ARG A 768 -17.33 4.67 28.00
N THR A 769 -16.90 5.20 29.13
CA THR A 769 -15.80 4.61 29.93
C THR A 769 -16.17 4.53 31.40
N SER A 770 -16.63 3.35 31.84
CA SER A 770 -16.67 2.97 33.25
C SER A 770 -15.39 2.18 33.56
N ASN A 771 -14.42 2.79 34.24
CA ASN A 771 -13.55 2.17 35.26
C ASN A 771 -12.23 2.95 35.46
N GLU A 772 -11.90 3.12 36.76
CA GLU A 772 -10.61 3.47 37.37
C GLU A 772 -10.10 4.94 37.32
N GLU A 773 -9.85 5.48 38.53
CA GLU A 773 -8.98 6.58 39.00
C GLU A 773 -8.19 7.49 38.01
N GLN A 774 -8.74 7.93 36.87
CA GLN A 774 -8.08 8.95 36.05
C GLN A 774 -8.48 10.38 36.47
N GLN A 775 -7.51 11.13 37.00
CA GLN A 775 -7.69 12.54 37.39
C GLN A 775 -7.60 13.46 36.16
N MET A 776 -8.73 13.97 35.68
CA MET A 776 -8.77 15.07 34.72
C MET A 776 -8.23 16.34 35.37
N ASN A 777 -7.03 16.78 34.98
CA ASN A 777 -6.39 17.98 35.53
C ASN A 777 -6.35 19.09 34.47
N VAL A 778 -7.18 20.11 34.63
CA VAL A 778 -7.27 21.25 33.71
C VAL A 778 -6.78 22.52 34.40
N ARG A 779 -5.82 23.20 33.77
CA ARG A 779 -5.33 24.51 34.20
C ARG A 779 -5.52 25.54 33.09
N ILE A 780 -6.22 26.61 33.42
CA ILE A 780 -6.44 27.77 32.57
C ILE A 780 -5.75 28.95 33.24
N GLU A 781 -4.79 29.55 32.57
CA GLU A 781 -3.95 30.60 33.17
C GLU A 781 -3.73 31.78 32.23
N SER A 782 -3.72 32.98 32.80
CA SER A 782 -3.43 34.24 32.07
C SER A 782 -4.28 34.45 30.81
N SER A 783 -5.49 33.89 30.79
CA SER A 783 -6.39 33.89 29.63
C SER A 783 -7.57 34.84 29.81
N SER A 784 -8.07 35.40 28.70
CA SER A 784 -9.18 36.37 28.69
C SER A 784 -10.42 35.83 27.99
N PHE A 785 -11.58 36.10 28.58
CA PHE A 785 -12.90 35.76 28.07
C PHE A 785 -13.72 37.05 27.97
N ILE A 786 -14.03 37.48 26.74
CA ILE A 786 -14.61 38.79 26.47
C ILE A 786 -15.85 38.65 25.61
N GLN A 787 -16.99 39.13 26.09
CA GLN A 787 -18.18 39.30 25.27
C GLN A 787 -18.36 40.79 24.92
N PRO A 788 -18.06 41.22 23.68
CA PRO A 788 -18.10 42.63 23.31
C PRO A 788 -19.51 43.13 23.04
N ILE A 789 -19.62 44.44 22.78
CA ILE A 789 -20.85 45.16 22.46
C ILE A 789 -21.57 44.51 21.27
N SER A 790 -22.77 43.96 21.49
CA SER A 790 -23.59 43.45 20.40
C SER A 790 -24.10 44.62 19.54
N THR A 791 -23.75 44.61 18.25
CA THR A 791 -24.34 45.50 17.25
C THR A 791 -25.50 44.85 16.49
N SER A 792 -25.84 43.59 16.79
CA SER A 792 -26.85 42.81 16.06
C SER A 792 -27.96 42.34 17.00
N SER A 793 -29.17 42.86 16.75
CA SER A 793 -30.37 42.69 17.57
C SER A 793 -31.19 41.43 17.24
N THR A 794 -30.65 40.46 16.50
CA THR A 794 -31.44 39.36 15.90
C THR A 794 -30.96 37.93 16.22
N ILE A 795 -29.83 37.73 16.91
CA ILE A 795 -29.36 36.38 17.26
C ILE A 795 -29.89 36.00 18.66
N ILE A 796 -30.80 35.04 18.74
CA ILE A 796 -31.24 34.44 20.01
C ILE A 796 -30.09 33.55 20.52
N ALA A 797 -29.13 34.17 21.21
CA ALA A 797 -28.06 33.45 21.90
C ALA A 797 -28.67 32.57 23.00
N THR A 798 -28.23 31.32 23.09
CA THR A 798 -28.64 30.42 24.16
C THR A 798 -27.79 30.66 25.40
N SER A 799 -28.43 30.66 26.57
CA SER A 799 -27.77 30.82 27.87
C SER A 799 -26.59 29.84 28.01
N SER A 800 -25.36 30.37 28.08
CA SER A 800 -24.14 29.55 28.13
C SER A 800 -23.04 30.22 28.94
N PRO A 801 -22.39 29.49 29.86
CA PRO A 801 -21.21 30.01 30.58
C PRO A 801 -19.99 30.08 29.63
N PHE A 802 -18.97 30.83 30.03
CA PHE A 802 -17.66 30.74 29.38
C PHE A 802 -17.00 29.40 29.66
N ILE A 803 -17.03 28.96 30.92
CA ILE A 803 -16.49 27.68 31.36
C ILE A 803 -17.59 26.89 32.06
N HIS A 804 -17.81 25.67 31.59
CA HIS A 804 -18.68 24.69 32.23
C HIS A 804 -17.85 23.48 32.64
N ALA A 805 -17.89 23.09 33.92
CA ALA A 805 -17.24 21.88 34.39
C ALA A 805 -18.20 20.99 35.18
N SER A 806 -18.51 19.83 34.61
CA SER A 806 -19.34 18.80 35.27
C SER A 806 -18.50 17.76 36.03
N ILE A 807 -17.19 17.68 35.75
CA ILE A 807 -16.26 16.72 36.34
C ILE A 807 -14.82 17.26 36.38
N GLY A 808 -13.96 16.64 37.18
CA GLY A 808 -12.49 16.79 37.12
C GLY A 808 -11.89 17.64 38.24
N LYS A 809 -10.68 18.16 37.98
CA LYS A 809 -9.98 19.17 38.78
C LYS A 809 -9.70 20.37 37.89
N LEU A 810 -10.18 21.54 38.29
CA LEU A 810 -10.08 22.76 37.51
C LEU A 810 -9.33 23.86 38.27
N GLU A 811 -8.28 24.39 37.66
CA GLU A 811 -7.56 25.58 38.11
C GLU A 811 -7.77 26.73 37.11
N ILE A 812 -8.26 27.87 37.61
CA ILE A 812 -8.38 29.12 36.86
C ILE A 812 -7.51 30.15 37.58
N VAL A 813 -6.43 30.61 36.93
CA VAL A 813 -5.40 31.42 37.57
C VAL A 813 -5.11 32.66 36.74
N GLN A 814 -5.19 33.85 37.34
CA GLN A 814 -4.87 35.12 36.65
C GLN A 814 -5.69 35.34 35.37
N CYS A 815 -6.93 34.86 35.32
CA CYS A 815 -7.82 35.02 34.18
C CYS A 815 -8.68 36.30 34.28
N SER A 816 -9.33 36.65 33.17
CA SER A 816 -10.34 37.72 33.15
C SER A 816 -11.61 37.27 32.41
N PHE A 817 -12.77 37.54 33.02
CA PHE A 817 -14.09 37.33 32.45
C PHE A 817 -14.81 38.68 32.41
N VAL A 818 -15.04 39.19 31.20
CA VAL A 818 -15.53 40.56 30.99
C VAL A 818 -16.69 40.59 30.01
N GLN A 819 -17.73 41.33 30.36
CA GLN A 819 -18.83 41.69 29.46
C GLN A 819 -18.80 43.22 29.20
N GLU A 820 -18.81 43.64 27.94
CA GLU A 820 -18.62 45.06 27.58
C GLU A 820 -19.89 45.91 27.59
N ASP A 821 -21.10 45.32 27.58
CA ASP A 821 -22.39 46.04 27.65
C ASP A 821 -23.55 45.17 28.17
N GLU A 822 -24.62 45.81 28.65
CA GLU A 822 -25.81 45.16 29.20
C GLU A 822 -26.65 44.37 28.18
N SER A 823 -26.51 44.69 26.89
CA SER A 823 -27.17 44.00 25.78
C SER A 823 -26.49 42.68 25.37
N SER A 824 -25.27 42.43 25.84
CA SER A 824 -24.44 41.26 25.48
C SER A 824 -24.45 40.18 26.56
N GLN A 825 -25.64 39.81 27.07
CA GLN A 825 -25.76 38.89 28.20
C GLN A 825 -25.38 37.44 27.81
N LEU A 826 -24.62 36.76 28.69
CA LEU A 826 -24.35 35.33 28.57
C LEU A 826 -25.60 34.46 28.81
N GLY A 827 -26.56 34.98 29.58
CA GLY A 827 -27.73 34.24 30.05
C GLY A 827 -27.43 33.20 31.13
N ALA A 828 -26.16 32.96 31.47
CA ALA A 828 -25.67 32.07 32.52
C ALA A 828 -24.50 32.73 33.28
N THR A 829 -24.14 32.22 34.45
CA THR A 829 -22.93 32.67 35.16
C THR A 829 -21.69 32.44 34.31
N ALA A 830 -20.67 33.30 34.44
CA ALA A 830 -19.45 33.16 33.63
C ALA A 830 -18.76 31.79 33.81
N VAL A 831 -18.73 31.29 35.05
CA VAL A 831 -18.23 29.96 35.39
C VAL A 831 -19.35 29.15 36.04
N SER A 832 -19.59 27.95 35.53
CA SER A 832 -20.59 27.02 36.05
C SER A 832 -19.92 25.69 36.40
N ILE A 833 -20.07 25.27 37.65
CA ILE A 833 -19.47 24.04 38.18
C ILE A 833 -20.58 23.15 38.74
N GLU A 834 -20.60 21.89 38.33
CA GLU A 834 -21.52 20.87 38.84
C GLU A 834 -20.85 19.93 39.85
N ALA A 835 -21.66 19.15 40.55
CA ALA A 835 -21.24 18.30 41.67
C ALA A 835 -20.12 17.29 41.37
N GLY A 836 -19.92 16.89 40.11
CA GLY A 836 -18.85 15.95 39.73
C GLY A 836 -17.44 16.57 39.75
N CYS A 837 -17.31 17.90 39.86
CA CYS A 837 -16.02 18.56 39.99
C CYS A 837 -15.46 18.37 41.40
N SER A 838 -14.38 17.59 41.51
CA SER A 838 -13.79 17.19 42.80
C SER A 838 -12.92 18.27 43.43
N TYR A 839 -12.31 19.12 42.60
CA TYR A 839 -11.43 20.20 43.04
C TYR A 839 -11.58 21.41 42.14
N LEU A 840 -11.76 22.58 42.75
CA LEU A 840 -11.79 23.87 42.07
C LEU A 840 -10.80 24.81 42.75
N ASN A 841 -9.97 25.50 41.97
CA ASN A 841 -9.19 26.63 42.45
C ASN A 841 -9.33 27.80 41.46
N ILE A 842 -9.92 28.90 41.90
CA ILE A 842 -10.00 30.15 41.15
C ILE A 842 -9.20 31.19 41.91
N SER A 843 -8.09 31.64 41.34
CA SER A 843 -7.21 32.59 42.02
C SER A 843 -6.82 33.78 41.15
N LYS A 844 -6.67 34.96 41.78
CA LYS A 844 -6.20 36.20 41.13
C LYS A 844 -6.97 36.57 39.86
N THR A 845 -8.25 36.21 39.80
CA THR A 845 -9.08 36.31 38.59
C THR A 845 -10.06 37.47 38.70
N ILE A 846 -10.29 38.15 37.58
CA ILE A 846 -11.20 39.30 37.49
C ILE A 846 -12.51 38.87 36.80
N PHE A 847 -13.62 39.13 37.47
CA PHE A 847 -14.99 38.98 36.99
C PHE A 847 -15.61 40.38 36.91
N ALA A 848 -15.88 40.88 35.71
CA ALA A 848 -16.33 42.25 35.52
C ALA A 848 -17.57 42.34 34.63
N ARG A 849 -18.60 43.05 35.13
CA ARG A 849 -19.82 43.44 34.41
C ARG A 849 -20.69 42.27 33.94
N LEU A 850 -20.60 41.12 34.62
CA LEU A 850 -21.29 39.90 34.26
C LEU A 850 -22.74 39.91 34.76
N ILE A 851 -23.70 40.24 33.90
CA ILE A 851 -25.10 40.47 34.31
C ILE A 851 -25.79 39.23 34.88
N SER A 852 -25.48 38.06 34.34
CA SER A 852 -26.05 36.79 34.80
C SER A 852 -25.30 36.20 36.01
N GLY A 853 -24.27 36.89 36.50
CA GLY A 853 -23.50 36.53 37.68
C GLY A 853 -22.10 35.98 37.38
N GLY A 854 -21.26 35.92 38.42
CA GLY A 854 -19.87 35.47 38.33
C GLY A 854 -19.72 33.95 38.27
N ILE A 855 -19.93 33.29 39.41
CA ILE A 855 -19.70 31.85 39.60
C ILE A 855 -20.96 31.19 40.17
N SER A 856 -21.36 30.07 39.56
CA SER A 856 -22.32 29.12 40.14
C SER A 856 -21.59 27.81 40.43
N LEU A 857 -21.58 27.39 41.70
CA LEU A 857 -20.87 26.21 42.18
C LEU A 857 -21.83 25.26 42.90
N GLU A 858 -22.08 24.10 42.31
CA GLU A 858 -22.65 22.94 42.98
C GLU A 858 -21.53 22.05 43.52
N SER A 859 -21.39 21.99 44.84
CA SER A 859 -20.36 21.22 45.54
C SER A 859 -20.80 19.76 45.70
N GLY A 860 -20.04 18.85 45.11
CA GLY A 860 -20.21 17.40 45.31
C GLY A 860 -19.84 16.92 46.71
N GLN A 861 -20.08 15.63 46.97
CA GLN A 861 -19.63 14.99 48.21
C GLN A 861 -18.10 14.92 48.25
N GLY A 862 -17.49 15.43 49.32
CA GLY A 862 -16.05 15.45 49.54
C GLY A 862 -15.26 16.39 48.63
N SER A 863 -15.92 17.19 47.78
CA SER A 863 -15.24 18.14 46.91
C SER A 863 -14.68 19.32 47.70
N VAL A 864 -13.64 19.96 47.15
CA VAL A 864 -13.02 21.15 47.75
C VAL A 864 -12.91 22.26 46.71
N ALA A 865 -13.36 23.47 47.06
CA ALA A 865 -13.23 24.64 46.22
C ALA A 865 -12.52 25.80 46.93
N PHE A 866 -11.63 26.47 46.21
CA PHE A 866 -10.90 27.67 46.64
C PHE A 866 -11.19 28.81 45.67
N ILE A 867 -11.63 29.96 46.19
CA ILE A 867 -11.79 31.21 45.46
C ILE A 867 -10.95 32.27 46.19
N GLU A 868 -9.78 32.60 45.65
CA GLU A 868 -8.73 33.34 46.36
C GLU A 868 -8.29 34.59 45.59
N ASP A 869 -8.17 35.73 46.28
CA ASP A 869 -7.65 36.98 45.72
C ASP A 869 -8.36 37.42 44.41
N CYS A 870 -9.65 37.13 44.27
CA CYS A 870 -10.44 37.43 43.08
C CYS A 870 -11.15 38.80 43.19
N GLN A 871 -11.50 39.39 42.04
CA GLN A 871 -12.25 40.65 41.98
C GLN A 871 -13.57 40.44 41.23
N PHE A 872 -14.69 40.69 41.90
CA PHE A 872 -16.03 40.69 41.32
C PHE A 872 -16.54 42.12 41.27
N LEU A 873 -16.65 42.67 40.06
CA LEU A 873 -16.96 44.07 39.80
C LEU A 873 -18.24 44.17 38.98
N ASN A 874 -19.31 44.78 39.53
CA ASN A 874 -20.59 44.95 38.84
C ASN A 874 -21.19 43.63 38.31
N CYS A 875 -21.16 42.56 39.12
CA CYS A 875 -21.70 41.25 38.73
C CYS A 875 -23.16 41.09 39.22
N GLY A 876 -24.03 40.56 38.35
CA GLY A 876 -25.44 40.35 38.62
C GLY A 876 -26.31 41.61 38.42
N ASP A 877 -27.55 41.42 37.93
CA ASP A 877 -28.59 42.45 37.85
C ASP A 877 -29.70 42.30 38.90
N GLY A 878 -29.58 41.28 39.76
CA GLY A 878 -30.57 40.91 40.76
C GLY A 878 -31.53 39.79 40.36
N SER A 879 -31.37 39.20 39.17
CA SER A 879 -32.13 38.01 38.72
C SER A 879 -31.54 36.69 39.22
N SER A 880 -30.21 36.57 39.29
CA SER A 880 -29.49 35.40 39.80
C SER A 880 -29.62 35.27 41.32
N ILE A 881 -29.36 34.08 41.90
CA ILE A 881 -29.39 33.89 43.36
C ILE A 881 -28.34 34.78 44.04
N ALA A 882 -27.11 34.74 43.53
CA ALA A 882 -26.02 35.62 43.92
C ALA A 882 -25.54 36.45 42.73
N GLY A 883 -25.14 37.69 42.99
CA GLY A 883 -24.51 38.53 41.96
C GLY A 883 -23.09 38.06 41.62
N ALA A 884 -22.28 37.72 42.63
CA ALA A 884 -20.90 37.28 42.40
C ALA A 884 -20.72 35.77 42.50
N VAL A 885 -20.98 35.16 43.66
CA VAL A 885 -20.71 33.73 43.90
C VAL A 885 -21.90 33.06 44.57
N TYR A 886 -22.50 32.09 43.88
CA TYR A 886 -23.51 31.19 44.43
C TYR A 886 -22.93 29.81 44.65
N VAL A 887 -23.06 29.28 45.86
CA VAL A 887 -22.60 27.96 46.25
C VAL A 887 -23.77 27.16 46.82
N VAL A 888 -23.95 25.92 46.37
CA VAL A 888 -24.89 24.95 46.95
C VAL A 888 -24.22 23.59 46.98
N GLY A 889 -24.56 22.72 47.93
CA GLY A 889 -24.04 21.35 47.96
C GLY A 889 -25.09 20.31 47.63
N VAL A 890 -24.63 19.13 47.22
CA VAL A 890 -25.50 17.94 47.11
C VAL A 890 -25.70 17.29 48.47
N PRO A 891 -26.89 16.75 48.79
CA PRO A 891 -27.12 16.05 50.06
C PRO A 891 -26.24 14.80 50.23
N GLY A 892 -25.80 14.51 51.47
CA GLY A 892 -25.07 13.29 51.82
C GLY A 892 -24.24 13.42 53.11
N ASP A 893 -23.52 12.35 53.50
CA ASP A 893 -22.78 12.27 54.77
C ASP A 893 -21.40 12.96 54.73
N ASN A 894 -20.84 13.20 53.54
CA ASN A 894 -19.52 13.81 53.33
C ASN A 894 -19.67 15.08 52.49
N LEU A 895 -20.24 16.13 53.07
CA LEU A 895 -20.50 17.39 52.36
C LEU A 895 -19.22 18.01 51.78
N GLY A 896 -19.33 18.59 50.59
CA GLY A 896 -18.23 19.37 50.00
C GLY A 896 -17.97 20.67 50.76
N SER A 897 -16.76 21.21 50.57
CA SER A 897 -16.23 22.32 51.35
C SER A 897 -15.70 23.44 50.47
N VAL A 898 -16.00 24.68 50.84
CA VAL A 898 -15.67 25.86 50.04
C VAL A 898 -14.98 26.93 50.87
N SER A 899 -13.87 27.44 50.33
CA SER A 899 -13.10 28.57 50.84
C SER A 899 -13.20 29.74 49.87
N ILE A 900 -13.56 30.92 50.38
CA ILE A 900 -13.56 32.17 49.64
C ILE A 900 -12.78 33.19 50.45
N THR A 901 -11.59 33.59 50.00
CA THR A 901 -10.70 34.45 50.79
C THR A 901 -10.03 35.55 49.99
N GLY A 902 -9.68 36.65 50.65
CA GLY A 902 -8.88 37.74 50.07
C GLY A 902 -9.55 38.44 48.87
N SER A 903 -10.84 38.16 48.61
CA SER A 903 -11.53 38.59 47.40
C SER A 903 -12.31 39.88 47.61
N GLN A 904 -12.54 40.61 46.52
CA GLN A 904 -13.27 41.87 46.50
C GLN A 904 -14.60 41.73 45.76
N PHE A 905 -15.68 42.21 46.38
CA PHE A 905 -17.04 42.15 45.85
C PHE A 905 -17.61 43.56 45.80
N ILE A 906 -17.64 44.15 44.62
CA ILE A 906 -17.98 45.56 44.41
C ILE A 906 -19.16 45.71 43.46
N SER A 907 -20.19 46.43 43.90
CA SER A 907 -21.38 46.74 43.12
C SER A 907 -22.11 45.51 42.56
N CYS A 908 -22.05 44.37 43.24
CA CYS A 908 -22.68 43.14 42.80
C CYS A 908 -24.14 43.07 43.28
N LYS A 909 -25.04 42.51 42.45
CA LYS A 909 -26.48 42.46 42.73
C LYS A 909 -27.06 41.08 42.46
N GLY A 910 -27.65 40.45 43.48
CA GLY A 910 -28.37 39.19 43.35
C GLY A 910 -29.74 39.24 44.00
N SER A 911 -30.53 38.20 43.81
CA SER A 911 -31.87 38.08 44.39
C SER A 911 -31.80 37.76 45.89
N GLN A 912 -30.88 36.92 46.34
CA GLN A 912 -30.68 36.58 47.76
C GLN A 912 -29.35 37.08 48.32
N ALA A 913 -28.31 37.22 47.49
CA ALA A 913 -27.09 37.91 47.89
C ALA A 913 -26.44 38.74 46.77
N GLY A 914 -25.93 39.92 47.09
CA GLY A 914 -25.13 40.69 46.13
C GLY A 914 -23.76 40.04 45.91
N GLY A 915 -23.04 39.80 46.99
CA GLY A 915 -21.73 39.14 46.99
C GLY A 915 -21.82 37.61 46.95
N ILE A 916 -21.86 36.98 48.11
CA ILE A 916 -21.71 35.53 48.29
C ILE A 916 -23.00 34.94 48.88
N MET A 917 -23.47 33.83 48.29
CA MET A 917 -24.54 33.01 48.85
C MET A 917 -24.06 31.58 49.10
N PHE A 918 -24.14 31.13 50.34
CA PHE A 918 -24.02 29.72 50.71
C PHE A 918 -25.41 29.12 50.92
N GLY A 919 -25.81 28.25 50.00
CA GLY A 919 -27.01 27.42 50.08
C GLY A 919 -26.87 26.23 51.02
N ASP A 920 -27.78 25.27 50.89
CA ASP A 920 -27.80 24.08 51.74
C ASP A 920 -26.70 23.08 51.37
N ASN A 921 -26.40 22.16 52.31
CA ASN A 921 -25.52 21.00 52.12
C ASN A 921 -24.07 21.29 51.71
N VAL A 922 -23.54 22.49 51.97
CA VAL A 922 -22.14 22.84 51.70
C VAL A 922 -21.48 23.42 52.95
N ILE A 923 -20.22 23.04 53.20
CA ILE A 923 -19.44 23.52 54.34
C ILE A 923 -18.68 24.79 53.94
N PRO A 924 -19.09 25.99 54.40
CA PRO A 924 -18.24 27.18 54.31
C PRO A 924 -17.17 27.08 55.41
N PHE A 925 -15.97 26.60 55.08
CA PHE A 925 -14.92 26.43 56.08
C PHE A 925 -14.00 27.65 56.22
N ASN A 926 -13.97 28.54 55.23
CA ASN A 926 -13.19 29.77 55.27
C ASN A 926 -13.81 30.86 54.36
N VAL A 927 -14.35 31.93 54.94
CA VAL A 927 -14.91 33.08 54.20
C VAL A 927 -14.16 34.36 54.61
N LYS A 928 -12.85 34.22 54.87
CA LYS A 928 -12.06 35.24 55.58
C LYS A 928 -11.47 36.31 54.68
N ASN A 929 -11.20 37.47 55.29
CA ASN A 929 -10.44 38.56 54.68
C ASN A 929 -11.03 39.12 53.37
N ASN A 930 -12.33 38.99 53.16
CA ASN A 930 -13.01 39.51 51.98
C ASN A 930 -13.45 40.97 52.19
N PHE A 931 -13.48 41.73 51.10
CA PHE A 931 -13.86 43.14 51.07
C PHE A 931 -15.11 43.37 50.23
N PHE A 932 -16.06 44.14 50.77
CA PHE A 932 -17.35 44.37 50.14
C PHE A 932 -17.69 45.86 49.99
N PHE A 933 -18.28 46.25 48.86
CA PHE A 933 -18.71 47.64 48.65
C PHE A 933 -19.89 47.73 47.69
N LYS A 934 -20.92 48.52 48.04
CA LYS A 934 -22.06 48.83 47.16
C LYS A 934 -22.83 47.62 46.61
N ASN A 935 -22.75 46.46 47.26
CA ASN A 935 -23.54 45.31 46.85
C ASN A 935 -25.03 45.52 47.17
N SER A 936 -25.91 44.89 46.42
CA SER A 936 -27.35 45.05 46.63
C SER A 936 -28.08 43.72 46.47
N VAL A 937 -29.27 43.64 47.05
CA VAL A 937 -30.11 42.46 47.01
C VAL A 937 -31.54 42.84 46.61
N SER A 938 -32.18 42.04 45.77
CA SER A 938 -33.57 42.29 45.34
C SER A 938 -34.59 41.78 46.36
N ASN A 939 -34.29 40.72 47.12
CA ASN A 939 -35.12 40.20 48.21
C ASN A 939 -34.65 40.77 49.55
N GLU A 940 -35.54 41.46 50.27
CA GLU A 940 -35.23 42.07 51.57
C GLU A 940 -34.83 41.05 52.66
N LYS A 941 -35.22 39.76 52.49
CA LYS A 941 -34.81 38.66 53.38
C LYS A 941 -33.39 38.14 53.12
N GLY A 942 -32.79 38.51 51.99
CA GLY A 942 -31.41 38.16 51.66
C GLY A 942 -30.40 39.08 52.35
N ALA A 943 -29.13 39.01 51.94
CA ALA A 943 -28.05 39.85 52.47
C ALA A 943 -27.21 40.46 51.35
N LYS A 944 -26.85 41.74 51.44
CA LYS A 944 -26.04 42.40 50.41
C LYS A 944 -24.68 41.72 50.18
N ASP A 945 -23.98 41.32 51.24
CA ASP A 945 -22.61 40.84 51.14
C ASP A 945 -22.48 39.34 51.23
N VAL A 946 -22.95 38.74 52.33
CA VAL A 946 -22.84 37.28 52.55
C VAL A 946 -24.13 36.76 53.17
N TYR A 947 -24.75 35.78 52.54
CA TYR A 947 -25.93 35.10 53.06
C TYR A 947 -25.64 33.62 53.29
N PHE A 948 -25.91 33.14 54.51
CA PHE A 948 -25.79 31.73 54.89
C PHE A 948 -27.17 31.11 55.08
N LEU A 949 -27.51 30.10 54.28
CA LEU A 949 -28.82 29.44 54.35
C LEU A 949 -28.95 28.49 55.56
N SER A 950 -27.88 27.78 55.92
CA SER A 950 -27.89 26.78 57.00
C SER A 950 -27.07 27.22 58.21
N LYS A 951 -27.76 27.54 59.31
CA LYS A 951 -27.14 27.82 60.63
C LYS A 951 -26.42 26.59 61.20
N GLU A 952 -27.02 25.40 61.06
CA GLU A 952 -26.45 24.16 61.60
C GLU A 952 -25.08 23.86 60.97
N ILE A 953 -24.97 23.97 59.64
CA ILE A 953 -23.71 23.71 58.96
C ILE A 953 -22.69 24.80 59.31
N LEU A 954 -23.09 26.06 59.34
CA LEU A 954 -22.22 27.17 59.74
C LEU A 954 -21.61 26.96 61.15
N ASP A 955 -22.39 26.46 62.11
CA ASP A 955 -21.91 26.18 63.46
C ASP A 955 -20.96 24.99 63.53
N LYS A 956 -21.25 23.93 62.76
CA LYS A 956 -20.33 22.81 62.58
C LYS A 956 -19.00 23.27 61.97
N SER A 957 -19.02 24.27 61.09
CA SER A 957 -17.82 24.87 60.49
C SER A 957 -17.03 25.79 61.43
N GLY A 958 -17.61 26.23 62.56
CA GLY A 958 -16.92 27.10 63.54
C GLY A 958 -17.72 28.33 63.97
N GLY A 959 -18.88 28.58 63.37
CA GLY A 959 -19.73 29.74 63.66
C GLY A 959 -19.32 30.99 62.88
N ILE A 960 -20.22 32.00 62.86
CA ILE A 960 -20.10 33.17 61.97
C ILE A 960 -18.82 33.98 62.21
N GLU A 961 -18.38 34.14 63.47
CA GLU A 961 -17.19 34.94 63.82
C GLU A 961 -15.88 34.32 63.31
N VAL A 962 -15.78 32.98 63.35
CA VAL A 962 -14.61 32.26 62.84
C VAL A 962 -14.65 32.17 61.32
N ILE A 963 -15.81 31.87 60.74
CA ILE A 963 -15.93 31.65 59.30
C ILE A 963 -15.77 32.95 58.50
N ALA A 964 -16.31 34.07 58.99
CA ALA A 964 -16.24 35.37 58.33
C ALA A 964 -15.17 36.31 58.95
N GLU A 965 -14.16 35.75 59.64
CA GLU A 965 -13.08 36.53 60.24
C GLU A 965 -12.38 37.41 59.19
N GLY A 966 -12.10 38.67 59.51
CA GLY A 966 -11.48 39.59 58.56
C GLY A 966 -12.44 40.21 57.55
N TYR A 967 -13.77 39.98 57.68
CA TYR A 967 -14.79 40.70 56.91
C TYR A 967 -14.63 42.22 57.05
N ARG A 968 -14.63 42.91 55.91
CA ARG A 968 -14.58 44.37 55.82
C ARG A 968 -15.53 44.88 54.75
N TYR A 969 -16.13 46.04 55.00
CA TYR A 969 -16.89 46.76 53.99
C TYR A 969 -16.58 48.26 54.00
N ASP A 970 -16.76 48.90 52.85
CA ASP A 970 -16.53 50.34 52.71
C ASP A 970 -17.75 51.14 53.21
N LYS A 971 -17.52 52.06 54.14
CA LYS A 971 -18.56 52.86 54.81
C LYS A 971 -18.91 54.15 54.06
N SER A 972 -18.30 54.40 52.90
CA SER A 972 -18.58 55.57 52.08
C SER A 972 -19.93 55.43 51.36
N GLY A 973 -20.65 56.55 51.23
CA GLY A 973 -21.88 56.64 50.45
C GLY A 973 -23.03 55.74 50.91
N SER A 974 -23.62 56.00 52.08
CA SER A 974 -24.83 55.32 52.63
C SER A 974 -24.82 53.78 52.64
N TYR A 975 -23.70 53.15 52.30
CA TYR A 975 -23.59 51.71 52.19
C TYR A 975 -23.47 51.11 53.58
N ILE A 976 -24.36 50.17 53.86
CA ILE A 976 -24.35 49.37 55.10
C ILE A 976 -24.20 47.93 54.65
N GLY A 977 -23.07 47.33 55.02
CA GLY A 977 -22.80 45.93 54.77
C GLY A 977 -23.86 45.02 55.43
N GLU A 978 -24.10 43.87 54.81
CA GLU A 978 -25.08 42.91 55.31
C GLU A 978 -24.54 41.48 55.24
N VAL A 979 -24.34 40.91 56.42
CA VAL A 979 -24.05 39.48 56.61
C VAL A 979 -25.20 38.90 57.41
N LYS A 980 -25.96 37.95 56.84
CA LYS A 980 -27.14 37.36 57.51
C LYS A 980 -27.11 35.84 57.46
N ILE A 981 -27.80 35.24 58.42
CA ILE A 981 -28.04 33.79 58.51
C ILE A 981 -29.55 33.57 58.43
N SER A 982 -29.99 32.63 57.59
CA SER A 982 -31.42 32.32 57.47
C SER A 982 -32.03 31.92 58.82
N GLY A 983 -33.23 32.43 59.10
CA GLY A 983 -33.94 32.20 60.36
C GLY A 983 -33.65 33.22 61.48
N PHE A 984 -32.67 34.11 61.30
CA PHE A 984 -32.34 35.18 62.26
C PHE A 984 -32.48 36.57 61.61
N ASP A 985 -33.06 37.52 62.34
CA ASP A 985 -33.25 38.90 61.86
C ASP A 985 -31.98 39.76 61.97
N ALA A 986 -30.92 39.25 62.60
CA ALA A 986 -29.69 39.99 62.89
C ALA A 986 -28.84 40.23 61.63
N ASN A 987 -28.27 41.43 61.54
CA ASN A 987 -27.19 41.75 60.62
C ASN A 987 -25.85 41.68 61.37
N PHE A 988 -24.96 40.78 60.94
CA PHE A 988 -23.66 40.55 61.58
C PHE A 988 -22.54 41.43 61.04
N ALA A 989 -22.75 42.16 59.94
CA ALA A 989 -21.70 42.88 59.23
C ALA A 989 -20.96 43.91 60.10
N GLN A 990 -21.68 44.71 60.87
CA GLN A 990 -21.10 45.77 61.70
C GLN A 990 -20.25 45.20 62.84
N TYR A 991 -20.73 44.12 63.46
CA TYR A 991 -20.00 43.41 64.52
C TYR A 991 -18.71 42.79 63.97
N LEU A 992 -18.81 42.06 62.85
CA LEU A 992 -17.66 41.41 62.21
C LEU A 992 -16.62 42.43 61.73
N ASP A 993 -17.03 43.54 61.09
CA ASP A 993 -16.13 44.61 60.67
C ASP A 993 -15.45 45.30 61.86
N CYS A 994 -16.16 45.49 62.98
CA CYS A 994 -15.58 46.03 64.20
C CYS A 994 -14.52 45.10 64.79
N LYS A 995 -14.79 43.79 64.86
CA LYS A 995 -13.84 42.77 65.32
C LYS A 995 -12.60 42.72 64.44
N THR A 996 -12.76 42.79 63.12
CA THR A 996 -11.64 42.86 62.17
C THR A 996 -10.75 44.08 62.40
N GLN A 997 -11.30 45.20 62.88
CA GLN A 997 -10.55 46.41 63.22
C GLN A 997 -9.81 46.33 64.57
N GLY A 998 -9.94 45.22 65.31
CA GLY A 998 -9.26 45.00 66.59
C GLY A 998 -9.78 45.88 67.72
N ARG A 999 -11.02 46.38 67.62
CA ARG A 999 -11.62 47.23 68.66
C ARG A 999 -12.18 46.37 69.81
N GLU A 1000 -12.02 46.84 71.05
CA GLU A 1000 -12.51 46.15 72.24
C GLU A 1000 -14.00 46.42 72.55
N ASP A 1001 -14.61 47.43 71.92
CA ASP A 1001 -15.96 47.94 72.19
C ASP A 1001 -17.04 47.53 71.17
N CYS A 1002 -16.89 46.38 70.51
CA CYS A 1002 -17.78 45.94 69.42
C CYS A 1002 -19.19 45.47 69.83
N GLY A 1003 -19.56 45.57 71.12
CA GLY A 1003 -20.83 45.06 71.66
C GLY A 1003 -20.87 43.54 71.82
N ILE A 1004 -22.00 43.02 72.30
CA ILE A 1004 -22.27 41.58 72.39
C ILE A 1004 -22.58 41.05 70.98
N ILE A 1005 -22.13 39.84 70.67
CA ILE A 1005 -22.42 39.19 69.39
C ILE A 1005 -23.94 39.18 69.13
N PRO A 1006 -24.42 39.66 67.97
CA PRO A 1006 -25.85 39.66 67.66
C PRO A 1006 -26.47 38.26 67.74
N CYS A 1007 -27.77 38.20 68.02
CA CYS A 1007 -28.42 36.92 68.24
C CYS A 1007 -28.42 36.03 67.00
N GLY A 1008 -28.06 34.75 67.18
CA GLY A 1008 -27.76 33.79 66.12
C GLY A 1008 -26.28 33.68 65.79
N GLY A 1009 -25.42 34.55 66.35
CA GLY A 1009 -23.98 34.52 66.12
C GLY A 1009 -23.21 33.56 67.03
N ALA A 1010 -23.72 33.29 68.24
CA ALA A 1010 -23.12 32.29 69.12
C ALA A 1010 -23.35 30.87 68.55
N LYS A 1011 -22.39 29.99 68.79
CA LYS A 1011 -22.46 28.60 68.32
C LYS A 1011 -23.60 27.85 69.01
N ASP A 1012 -24.36 27.07 68.24
CA ASP A 1012 -25.51 26.27 68.68
C ASP A 1012 -26.69 27.10 69.24
N GLN A 1013 -26.70 28.42 69.02
CA GLN A 1013 -27.78 29.33 69.45
C GLN A 1013 -29.03 29.18 68.56
N THR A 1014 -30.19 28.94 69.16
CA THR A 1014 -31.48 28.76 68.45
C THR A 1014 -32.30 30.05 68.35
N VAL A 1015 -33.22 30.11 67.40
CA VAL A 1015 -34.13 31.27 67.21
C VAL A 1015 -35.00 31.51 68.46
N GLU A 1016 -35.41 30.45 69.17
CA GLU A 1016 -36.17 30.54 70.42
C GLU A 1016 -35.36 31.18 71.55
N SER A 1017 -34.05 30.87 71.66
CA SER A 1017 -33.16 31.45 72.66
C SER A 1017 -32.98 32.97 72.48
N CYS A 1018 -33.09 33.45 71.24
CA CYS A 1018 -33.05 34.88 70.92
C CYS A 1018 -34.27 35.66 71.39
N LYS A 1019 -35.44 35.02 71.47
CA LYS A 1019 -36.69 35.67 71.91
C LYS A 1019 -36.76 35.86 73.42
N GLN A 1020 -35.95 35.13 74.21
CA GLN A 1020 -35.88 35.30 75.66
C GLN A 1020 -35.03 36.51 76.07
N ILE A 1021 -33.97 36.84 75.31
CA ILE A 1021 -33.07 37.96 75.62
C ILE A 1021 -33.77 39.33 75.41
N ILE A 1022 -34.68 39.45 74.42
CA ILE A 1022 -35.44 40.69 74.17
C ILE A 1022 -36.46 41.00 75.29
N LYS A 1023 -36.86 40.02 76.11
CA LYS A 1023 -37.74 40.27 77.27
C LYS A 1023 -36.98 40.66 78.55
N GLU A 1024 -35.69 40.37 78.65
CA GLU A 1024 -34.87 40.79 79.80
C GLU A 1024 -34.29 42.21 79.59
N ASP A 1025 -34.10 42.67 78.35
CA ASP A 1025 -33.59 44.01 78.04
C ASP A 1025 -34.69 45.12 77.96
N GLU A 1026 -35.99 44.78 78.00
CA GLU A 1026 -37.10 45.76 78.13
C GLU A 1026 -37.51 46.02 79.61
N GLU A 1027 -36.93 45.33 80.59
CA GLU A 1027 -37.19 45.55 82.03
C GLU A 1027 -36.03 46.22 82.82
N GLU A 1028 -34.91 46.60 82.17
CA GLU A 1028 -33.81 47.35 82.80
C GLU A 1028 -33.49 48.73 82.14
N GLU A 1029 -34.49 49.44 81.63
CA GLU A 1029 -34.41 50.90 81.46
C GLU A 1029 -35.45 51.61 82.35
N ILE A 1030 -35.02 51.95 83.56
CA ILE A 1030 -35.22 53.23 84.28
C ILE A 1030 -34.94 52.96 85.77
N LYS A 1031 -33.69 53.11 86.19
CA LYS A 1031 -33.30 53.75 87.46
C LYS A 1031 -31.78 53.86 87.58
N ASP A 1032 -31.23 54.89 86.94
CA ASP A 1032 -30.11 55.59 87.55
C ASP A 1032 -30.23 57.10 87.32
N LYS A 1033 -30.97 57.76 88.22
CA LYS A 1033 -30.77 59.19 88.53
C LYS A 1033 -31.43 59.58 89.86
N LYS A 1034 -30.55 60.03 90.75
CA LYS A 1034 -30.72 60.91 91.91
C LYS A 1034 -31.07 60.30 93.26
N SER A 1035 -30.03 60.31 94.10
CA SER A 1035 -30.13 60.63 95.52
C SER A 1035 -30.81 62.01 95.75
N LYS A 1036 -31.86 62.01 96.58
CA LYS A 1036 -32.08 62.91 97.74
C LYS A 1036 -33.48 62.66 98.35
N LEU A 1037 -33.50 62.52 99.68
CA LEU A 1037 -34.58 62.63 100.70
C LEU A 1037 -36.04 62.83 100.19
N SER A 1038 -37.12 62.25 100.74
CA SER A 1038 -37.49 62.02 102.15
C SER A 1038 -38.75 61.12 102.27
N GLY A 1039 -38.87 60.40 103.40
CA GLY A 1039 -40.11 60.32 104.20
C GLY A 1039 -41.27 59.37 103.78
N GLY A 1040 -41.45 58.32 104.60
CA GLY A 1040 -42.76 57.69 104.95
C GLY A 1040 -43.37 56.70 103.93
N ALA A 1041 -43.40 55.38 104.16
CA ALA A 1041 -44.21 54.58 105.11
C ALA A 1041 -45.46 53.92 104.44
N ILE A 1042 -45.62 52.59 104.71
CA ILE A 1042 -46.87 51.77 104.71
C ILE A 1042 -47.32 51.22 103.32
N ALA A 1043 -47.26 49.91 102.97
CA ALA A 1043 -47.88 48.64 103.45
C ALA A 1043 -49.21 48.24 102.75
N GLY A 1044 -49.37 46.96 102.36
CA GLY A 1044 -50.63 46.29 101.93
C GLY A 1044 -50.53 45.38 100.68
N ILE A 1045 -50.18 44.07 100.76
CA ILE A 1045 -51.03 42.83 100.82
C ILE A 1045 -51.91 42.62 99.54
N VAL A 1046 -51.89 41.47 98.82
CA VAL A 1046 -52.80 40.27 98.92
C VAL A 1046 -52.44 39.32 97.74
N ILE A 1047 -51.90 38.09 97.91
CA ILE A 1047 -52.52 36.75 98.12
C ILE A 1047 -53.57 36.28 97.07
N ALA A 1048 -53.16 35.39 96.16
CA ALA A 1048 -53.87 34.20 95.63
C ALA A 1048 -53.08 33.74 94.36
N VAL A 1049 -52.45 32.58 94.25
CA VAL A 1049 -53.04 31.25 93.99
C VAL A 1049 -51.91 30.21 94.14
N VAL A 1050 -51.99 29.32 95.14
CA VAL A 1050 -50.99 28.25 95.45
C VAL A 1050 -51.61 26.83 95.35
N VAL A 1051 -52.70 26.61 94.61
CA VAL A 1051 -53.45 25.32 94.70
C VAL A 1051 -53.47 24.48 93.41
N VAL A 1052 -52.77 24.85 92.34
CA VAL A 1052 -52.90 24.12 91.05
C VAL A 1052 -51.69 23.23 90.68
N VAL A 1053 -50.54 23.39 91.34
CA VAL A 1053 -49.29 22.69 90.93
C VAL A 1053 -49.16 21.28 91.54
N THR A 1054 -49.89 20.94 92.59
CA THR A 1054 -49.80 19.63 93.27
C THR A 1054 -50.68 18.52 92.66
N ALA A 1055 -51.58 18.83 91.73
CA ALA A 1055 -52.47 17.85 91.10
C ALA A 1055 -51.92 17.25 89.78
N ILE A 1056 -51.03 17.95 89.08
CA ILE A 1056 -50.54 17.56 87.74
C ILE A 1056 -49.40 16.53 87.83
N VAL A 1057 -48.63 16.53 88.92
CA VAL A 1057 -47.49 15.61 89.13
C VAL A 1057 -47.93 14.18 89.48
N VAL A 1058 -49.13 14.00 90.06
CA VAL A 1058 -49.66 12.67 90.42
C VAL A 1058 -50.29 11.94 89.22
N ALA A 1059 -50.78 12.67 88.21
CA ALA A 1059 -51.37 12.09 87.01
C ALA A 1059 -50.32 11.50 86.04
N ILE A 1060 -49.12 12.09 85.98
CA ILE A 1060 -48.05 11.66 85.07
C ILE A 1060 -47.35 10.39 85.58
N VAL A 1061 -47.28 10.19 86.90
CA VAL A 1061 -46.67 8.99 87.51
C VAL A 1061 -47.57 7.74 87.37
N LEU A 1062 -48.89 7.91 87.29
CA LEU A 1062 -49.84 6.81 87.11
C LEU A 1062 -49.92 6.31 85.64
N ILE A 1063 -49.62 7.17 84.66
CA ILE A 1063 -49.60 6.80 83.22
C ILE A 1063 -48.34 5.98 82.87
N ILE A 1064 -47.23 6.19 83.59
CA ILE A 1064 -45.96 5.48 83.37
C ILE A 1064 -45.98 4.06 83.97
N ILE A 1065 -46.85 3.79 84.95
CA ILE A 1065 -47.02 2.46 85.56
C ILE A 1065 -48.00 1.58 84.77
N TYR A 1066 -48.90 2.17 83.96
CA TYR A 1066 -49.93 1.42 83.22
C TYR A 1066 -49.44 0.77 81.91
N ASN A 1067 -48.35 1.24 81.29
CA ASN A 1067 -47.89 0.72 79.98
C ASN A 1067 -46.76 -0.33 80.07
N LYS A 1068 -46.43 -0.86 81.26
CA LYS A 1068 -45.34 -1.83 81.44
C LYS A 1068 -45.78 -3.29 81.61
N GLU A 1069 -47.07 -3.61 81.48
CA GLU A 1069 -47.55 -5.00 81.49
C GLU A 1069 -48.65 -5.25 80.45
N HIS A 1070 -48.29 -5.36 79.17
CA HIS A 1070 -48.96 -6.32 78.29
C HIS A 1070 -48.15 -6.68 77.02
N ASN A 1071 -47.90 -7.98 76.93
CA ASN A 1071 -47.75 -8.83 75.74
C ASN A 1071 -46.35 -9.17 75.18
N SER A 1072 -46.00 -10.41 75.51
CA SER A 1072 -44.93 -11.27 75.04
C SER A 1072 -45.28 -12.06 73.76
N SER A 1073 -44.21 -12.48 73.07
CA SER A 1073 -43.97 -13.81 72.48
C SER A 1073 -44.47 -14.20 71.06
N SER A 1074 -43.48 -14.31 70.16
CA SER A 1074 -43.01 -15.55 69.48
C SER A 1074 -43.36 -15.89 68.00
N LYS A 1075 -42.25 -16.19 67.28
CA LYS A 1075 -41.95 -17.29 66.32
C LYS A 1075 -42.45 -17.29 64.84
N LYS A 1076 -41.45 -17.12 63.95
CA LYS A 1076 -40.95 -17.98 62.83
C LYS A 1076 -41.91 -18.93 62.08
N HIS A 1077 -41.91 -18.83 60.74
CA HIS A 1077 -41.51 -19.85 59.72
C HIS A 1077 -41.57 -19.22 58.30
N LYS A 1078 -40.50 -19.20 57.48
CA LYS A 1078 -39.90 -20.19 56.53
C LYS A 1078 -40.71 -20.51 55.25
N GLY A 1079 -39.98 -20.49 54.13
CA GLY A 1079 -40.24 -21.20 52.86
C GLY A 1079 -40.35 -20.23 51.68
N SER A 1080 -39.71 -20.39 50.53
CA SER A 1080 -38.89 -21.47 49.97
C SER A 1080 -38.09 -20.97 48.76
N SER A 1081 -37.18 -21.84 48.33
CA SER A 1081 -36.14 -21.80 47.30
C SER A 1081 -36.58 -21.85 45.83
N HIS A 1082 -35.54 -21.73 44.96
CA HIS A 1082 -35.37 -22.16 43.55
C HIS A 1082 -35.72 -21.14 42.46
N GLU A 1083 -35.05 -21.06 41.31
CA GLU A 1083 -33.73 -21.48 40.75
C GLU A 1083 -33.75 -20.99 39.28
N MET A 1084 -32.57 -20.83 38.66
CA MET A 1084 -32.33 -20.66 37.19
C MET A 1084 -32.76 -19.31 36.58
N ASP A 1085 -32.04 -18.69 35.63
CA ASP A 1085 -31.06 -19.21 34.68
C ASP A 1085 -30.12 -18.12 34.16
N THR A 1086 -29.00 -18.60 33.61
CA THR A 1086 -27.86 -17.91 32.98
C THR A 1086 -28.19 -17.03 31.77
N ASN A 1087 -27.39 -15.96 31.55
CA ASN A 1087 -26.59 -15.75 30.32
C ASN A 1087 -25.71 -14.48 30.38
N GLN A 1088 -24.42 -14.67 30.05
CA GLN A 1088 -23.44 -13.82 29.32
C GLN A 1088 -23.45 -12.29 29.59
N TRP A 1089 -22.35 -11.61 29.92
CA TRP A 1089 -20.99 -11.63 29.35
C TRP A 1089 -19.92 -11.41 30.42
#